data_AF-A0A1V6F6K4-F1
#
_entry.id   AF-A0A1V6F6K4-F1
#
_cell.length_a   1.000
_cell.length_b   1.000
_cell.length_c   1.000
_cell.angle_alpha   90.00
_cell.angle_beta   90.00
_cell.angle_gamma   90.00
#
_symmetry.space_group_name_H-M   'P 1'
#
loop_
_entity.id
_entity.type
_entity.pdbx_description
1 polymer ?
#
loop_
_entity_poly.entity_id
_entity_poly.type
_entity_poly.pdbx_seq_one_letter_code
_entity_poly.pdbx_strand_id
1 'polypeptide(L)'
;MRKLITLLVLFILFGQVLAAEAPAYEISVAPTVITQSWYDYMIGCYMDTPVAVQDASHGQDIYMLYQAITGSYASQRKIHLARVDTSGALEMNMDYWHLQAQRQGFGSVKVDAETGWPLFVWHEAVPWPDNDNCLDIPLVCSEMSGIQIPEWQPFLVVDNPVPYDAVSSGEFIWPTICIGPSPTAGLRRAYILGRNRTGGEANDHSPNVLLAYADFSTDDLYNGSSLNWSYTSVPEMNDWYELEGFCHNWQGTLACGDDGRVYLLGWHSEYAVDSIHSSQFLTVFINDSYGSGAWRRISVSAAQLPSPVNDQIASWDPSNIYFIPSSSNHFNVVWDRAGRLHFPLLYTGTEGGYSWHTSLFSVRDIWFDTASESFSIHDLFPRGATPHADPCYTPWDVDEDHWVDELVDGYPVYPTYFPFPHWDMEESNGAMMAQQNNVKMSFAESGGAMACVWPDSRARQQDSGVTGPQIYISVSPDNGYTWLDPIVLDHAQNPALGETMTFVYPADRMIDMGVDDSGNRVLRLFLLYFDDSVWWVANTSPGPGPYYGEGNVCYLALDIHLPVLGTPSHEQPPAPRASLDCSPNPFRGSVRLSFSLERGKDVSEARLCVYNLRGQLLRSFPVEATRNEQQSLSWDGADASGKPCPSGVYLVSLQQGGKRLATRKLSLIK
;
A
#
# COMPACT_ATOMS: atom_id res chain seq x y z
N MET A 1 -14.66 -11.43 44.13
CA MET A 1 -13.68 -10.60 43.40
C MET A 1 -12.66 -11.42 42.64
N ARG A 2 -11.81 -12.27 43.26
CA ARG A 2 -10.79 -13.05 42.53
C ARG A 2 -11.33 -13.94 41.40
N LYS A 3 -12.44 -14.66 41.59
CA LYS A 3 -13.08 -15.46 40.52
C LYS A 3 -13.72 -14.63 39.40
N LEU A 4 -14.09 -13.38 39.66
CA LEU A 4 -14.65 -12.47 38.66
C LEU A 4 -13.54 -11.88 37.78
N ILE A 5 -12.38 -11.59 38.37
CA ILE A 5 -11.18 -11.12 37.68
C ILE A 5 -10.59 -12.23 36.81
N THR A 6 -10.55 -13.48 37.29
CA THR A 6 -10.09 -14.62 36.46
C THR A 6 -11.02 -14.90 35.28
N LEU A 7 -12.35 -14.74 35.45
CA LEU A 7 -13.29 -14.88 34.33
C LEU A 7 -13.16 -13.73 33.31
N LEU A 8 -12.91 -12.50 33.77
CA LEU A 8 -12.72 -11.34 32.91
C LEU A 8 -11.42 -11.44 32.11
N VAL A 9 -10.33 -11.87 32.76
CA VAL A 9 -9.03 -12.11 32.10
C VAL A 9 -9.12 -13.27 31.12
N LEU A 10 -9.82 -14.36 31.45
CA LEU A 10 -10.08 -15.43 30.48
C LEU A 10 -10.95 -14.95 29.30
N PHE A 11 -11.95 -14.07 29.52
CA PHE A 11 -12.77 -13.53 28.43
C PHE A 11 -12.00 -12.57 27.52
N ILE A 12 -11.07 -11.78 28.07
CA ILE A 12 -10.19 -10.90 27.29
C ILE A 12 -9.18 -11.73 26.50
N LEU A 13 -8.57 -12.75 27.11
CA LEU A 13 -7.69 -13.70 26.42
C LEU A 13 -8.45 -14.49 25.34
N PHE A 14 -9.68 -14.96 25.59
CA PHE A 14 -10.48 -15.65 24.57
C PHE A 14 -10.95 -14.70 23.45
N GLY A 15 -11.23 -13.42 23.77
CA GLY A 15 -11.58 -12.41 22.77
C GLY A 15 -10.41 -11.98 21.90
N GLN A 16 -9.19 -11.91 22.46
CA GLN A 16 -7.96 -11.61 21.72
C GLN A 16 -7.45 -12.82 20.92
N VAL A 17 -7.60 -14.04 21.44
CA VAL A 17 -7.29 -15.28 20.70
C VAL A 17 -8.23 -15.46 19.49
N LEU A 18 -9.50 -15.06 19.60
CA LEU A 18 -10.43 -15.05 18.45
C LEU A 18 -10.21 -13.89 17.46
N ALA A 19 -9.46 -12.85 17.84
CA ALA A 19 -9.16 -11.70 16.97
C ALA A 19 -7.89 -11.89 16.13
N ALA A 20 -7.14 -12.98 16.36
CA ALA A 20 -5.93 -13.30 15.60
C ALA A 20 -6.14 -14.42 14.58
N GLU A 21 -6.96 -15.44 14.82
CA GLU A 21 -7.03 -16.61 13.92
C GLU A 21 -7.50 -16.31 12.49
N ALA A 22 -6.98 -17.07 11.54
CA ALA A 22 -7.41 -17.00 10.15
C ALA A 22 -8.88 -17.39 10.01
N PRO A 23 -9.70 -16.62 9.25
CA PRO A 23 -11.11 -16.95 9.07
C PRO A 23 -11.27 -18.27 8.31
N ALA A 24 -12.34 -18.99 8.62
CA ALA A 24 -12.70 -20.17 7.84
C ALA A 24 -13.07 -19.76 6.41
N TYR A 25 -12.77 -20.62 5.44
CA TYR A 25 -13.02 -20.34 4.04
C TYR A 25 -13.34 -21.61 3.25
N GLU A 26 -13.96 -21.42 2.09
CA GLU A 26 -14.09 -22.44 1.05
C GLU A 26 -13.77 -21.87 -0.33
N ILE A 27 -13.21 -22.69 -1.22
CA ILE A 27 -13.07 -22.34 -2.65
C ILE A 27 -14.44 -22.51 -3.30
N SER A 28 -15.20 -21.43 -3.36
CA SER A 28 -16.59 -21.41 -3.84
C SER A 28 -16.70 -21.42 -5.36
N VAL A 29 -15.67 -20.91 -6.06
CA VAL A 29 -15.48 -21.08 -7.50
C VAL A 29 -14.13 -21.74 -7.71
N ALA A 30 -14.14 -22.93 -8.31
CA ALA A 30 -12.92 -23.68 -8.58
C ALA A 30 -11.99 -22.92 -9.54
N PRO A 31 -10.66 -23.09 -9.41
CA PRO A 31 -9.68 -22.60 -10.36
C PRO A 31 -10.08 -22.84 -11.80
N THR A 32 -10.26 -21.76 -12.56
CA THR A 32 -10.74 -21.79 -13.94
C THR A 32 -9.76 -21.06 -14.84
N VAL A 33 -9.28 -21.76 -15.87
CA VAL A 33 -8.40 -21.19 -16.89
C VAL A 33 -9.21 -20.28 -17.81
N ILE A 34 -8.81 -19.02 -17.91
CA ILE A 34 -9.36 -18.06 -18.88
C ILE A 34 -8.69 -18.25 -20.24
N THR A 35 -7.35 -18.23 -20.27
CA THR A 35 -6.54 -18.45 -21.48
C THR A 35 -5.13 -18.87 -21.14
N GLN A 36 -4.48 -19.59 -22.05
CA GLN A 36 -3.02 -19.78 -22.03
C GLN A 36 -2.33 -18.50 -22.48
N SER A 37 -1.13 -18.22 -21.93
CA SER A 37 -0.27 -17.10 -22.31
C SER A 37 1.19 -17.56 -22.45
N TRP A 38 1.87 -17.04 -23.49
CA TRP A 38 3.33 -17.11 -23.68
C TRP A 38 4.05 -15.90 -23.06
N TYR A 39 3.38 -15.23 -22.14
CA TYR A 39 3.87 -14.07 -21.41
C TYR A 39 3.63 -14.32 -19.94
N ASP A 40 4.73 -14.35 -19.18
CA ASP A 40 4.84 -14.86 -17.81
C ASP A 40 5.23 -13.77 -16.80
N TYR A 41 4.97 -12.50 -17.14
CA TYR A 41 5.27 -11.36 -16.26
C TYR A 41 4.04 -10.50 -16.03
N MET A 42 3.59 -10.35 -14.78
CA MET A 42 2.63 -9.30 -14.38
C MET A 42 1.41 -9.19 -15.31
N ILE A 43 0.45 -10.11 -15.20
CA ILE A 43 -0.71 -10.13 -16.12
C ILE A 43 -1.70 -8.96 -15.94
N GLY A 44 -1.54 -8.13 -14.91
CA GLY A 44 -2.47 -7.07 -14.52
C GLY A 44 -1.87 -5.66 -14.50
N CYS A 45 -2.35 -4.82 -13.59
CA CYS A 45 -1.87 -3.46 -13.36
C CYS A 45 -0.78 -3.41 -12.28
N TYR A 46 0.20 -2.53 -12.44
CA TYR A 46 1.17 -2.24 -11.38
C TYR A 46 0.52 -1.59 -10.16
N MET A 47 -0.25 -0.52 -10.36
CA MET A 47 -0.66 0.39 -9.28
C MET A 47 -2.17 0.42 -9.01
N ASP A 48 -2.88 -0.62 -9.47
CA ASP A 48 -4.31 -0.82 -9.28
C ASP A 48 -4.64 -2.32 -9.24
N THR A 49 -5.87 -2.70 -8.91
CA THR A 49 -6.38 -4.04 -9.22
C THR A 49 -7.11 -4.03 -10.57
N PRO A 50 -6.82 -4.98 -11.49
CA PRO A 50 -7.48 -5.06 -12.78
C PRO A 50 -8.76 -5.92 -12.73
N VAL A 51 -9.31 -6.17 -11.54
CA VAL A 51 -10.53 -6.95 -11.32
C VAL A 51 -11.56 -6.05 -10.65
N ALA A 52 -12.66 -5.75 -11.32
CA ALA A 52 -13.70 -4.85 -10.82
C ALA A 52 -15.05 -5.57 -10.68
N VAL A 53 -15.73 -5.33 -9.56
CA VAL A 53 -17.07 -5.87 -9.28
C VAL A 53 -18.12 -4.83 -9.62
N GLN A 54 -19.09 -5.22 -10.44
CA GLN A 54 -20.23 -4.39 -10.78
C GLN A 54 -21.14 -4.18 -9.56
N ASP A 55 -21.85 -3.05 -9.51
CA ASP A 55 -22.79 -2.79 -8.41
C ASP A 55 -23.96 -3.80 -8.38
N ALA A 56 -24.51 -4.07 -7.18
CA ALA A 56 -25.64 -4.97 -6.99
C ALA A 56 -26.91 -4.57 -7.75
N SER A 57 -27.08 -3.27 -8.01
CA SER A 57 -28.16 -2.76 -8.85
C SER A 57 -28.06 -3.17 -10.33
N HIS A 58 -26.89 -3.64 -10.78
CA HIS A 58 -26.61 -3.96 -12.19
C HIS A 58 -26.27 -5.43 -12.46
N GLY A 59 -26.18 -6.29 -11.42
CA GLY A 59 -26.00 -7.74 -11.57
C GLY A 59 -24.79 -8.34 -10.86
N GLN A 60 -23.84 -7.51 -10.42
CA GLN A 60 -22.59 -7.91 -9.75
C GLN A 60 -21.66 -8.79 -10.58
N ASP A 61 -21.69 -8.65 -11.91
CA ASP A 61 -20.69 -9.28 -12.76
C ASP A 61 -19.27 -8.80 -12.39
N ILE A 62 -18.31 -9.69 -12.61
CA ILE A 62 -16.90 -9.46 -12.35
C ILE A 62 -16.21 -9.23 -13.69
N TYR A 63 -15.64 -8.04 -13.84
CA TYR A 63 -14.86 -7.65 -15.02
C TYR A 63 -13.37 -7.80 -14.72
N MET A 64 -12.65 -8.50 -15.59
CA MET A 64 -11.22 -8.71 -15.48
C MET A 64 -10.52 -8.16 -16.71
N LEU A 65 -9.51 -7.33 -16.49
CA LEU A 65 -8.60 -6.83 -17.50
C LEU A 65 -7.26 -7.53 -17.33
N TYR A 66 -6.70 -8.13 -18.38
CA TYR A 66 -5.40 -8.78 -18.25
C TYR A 66 -4.64 -8.73 -19.56
N GLN A 67 -3.33 -8.96 -19.49
CA GLN A 67 -2.48 -9.06 -20.67
C GLN A 67 -1.99 -10.48 -20.90
N ALA A 68 -1.96 -10.90 -22.16
CA ALA A 68 -1.48 -12.22 -22.56
C ALA A 68 -0.83 -12.18 -23.96
N ILE A 69 0.04 -13.15 -24.23
CA ILE A 69 0.45 -13.49 -25.60
C ILE A 69 -0.24 -14.81 -25.95
N THR A 70 -1.20 -14.79 -26.86
CA THR A 70 -1.97 -15.99 -27.25
C THR A 70 -1.53 -16.55 -28.60
N GLY A 71 -1.81 -17.83 -28.83
CA GLY A 71 -1.49 -18.54 -30.07
C GLY A 71 -0.03 -19.01 -30.17
N SER A 72 0.93 -18.10 -30.21
CA SER A 72 2.37 -18.42 -30.27
C SER A 72 3.22 -17.36 -29.58
N TYR A 73 4.42 -17.72 -29.12
CA TYR A 73 5.36 -16.79 -28.49
C TYR A 73 5.77 -15.59 -29.37
N ALA A 74 5.60 -15.69 -30.70
CA ALA A 74 5.92 -14.63 -31.65
C ALA A 74 4.77 -13.62 -31.83
N SER A 75 3.59 -13.88 -31.26
CA SER A 75 2.45 -12.98 -31.28
C SER A 75 2.70 -11.75 -30.41
N GLN A 76 1.99 -10.66 -30.68
CA GLN A 76 2.04 -9.46 -29.84
C GLN A 76 1.34 -9.68 -28.50
N ARG A 77 1.86 -9.07 -27.44
CA ARG A 77 1.16 -8.98 -26.15
C ARG A 77 -0.06 -8.08 -26.29
N LYS A 78 -1.23 -8.59 -25.91
CA LYS A 78 -2.53 -7.91 -26.02
C LYS A 78 -3.20 -7.76 -24.68
N ILE A 79 -4.06 -6.75 -24.59
CA ILE A 79 -5.04 -6.62 -23.50
C ILE A 79 -6.28 -7.45 -23.86
N HIS A 80 -6.75 -8.19 -22.87
CA HIS A 80 -7.92 -9.04 -22.91
C HIS A 80 -8.91 -8.63 -21.83
N LEU A 81 -10.17 -8.90 -22.11
CA LEU A 81 -11.32 -8.62 -21.28
C LEU A 81 -12.03 -9.93 -20.99
N ALA A 82 -12.28 -10.21 -19.71
CA ALA A 82 -13.15 -11.29 -19.30
C ALA A 82 -14.30 -10.80 -18.43
N ARG A 83 -15.45 -11.45 -18.58
CA ARG A 83 -16.62 -11.27 -17.72
C ARG A 83 -16.96 -12.60 -17.08
N VAL A 84 -17.05 -12.59 -15.77
CA VAL A 84 -17.47 -13.73 -14.96
C VAL A 84 -18.73 -13.34 -14.20
N ASP A 85 -19.75 -14.18 -14.20
CA ASP A 85 -20.93 -13.93 -13.38
C ASP A 85 -20.66 -14.22 -11.89
N THR A 86 -21.59 -13.83 -11.00
CA THR A 86 -21.44 -14.07 -9.56
C THR A 86 -21.34 -15.55 -9.17
N SER A 87 -21.81 -16.47 -10.00
CA SER A 87 -21.72 -17.91 -9.79
C SER A 87 -20.34 -18.47 -10.14
N GLY A 88 -19.52 -17.69 -10.84
CA GLY A 88 -18.20 -18.08 -11.32
C GLY A 88 -18.18 -18.57 -12.76
N ALA A 89 -19.27 -18.42 -13.53
CA ALA A 89 -19.31 -18.82 -14.93
C ALA A 89 -18.59 -17.78 -15.80
N LEU A 90 -17.64 -18.24 -16.64
CA LEU A 90 -16.97 -17.40 -17.63
C LEU A 90 -17.91 -17.15 -18.81
N GLU A 91 -18.47 -15.96 -18.86
CA GLU A 91 -19.47 -15.56 -19.85
C GLU A 91 -18.86 -14.91 -21.09
N MET A 92 -17.68 -14.30 -20.94
CA MET A 92 -16.97 -13.60 -22.01
C MET A 92 -15.47 -13.66 -21.79
N ASN A 93 -14.73 -13.87 -22.88
CA ASN A 93 -13.28 -13.71 -22.96
C ASN A 93 -12.94 -13.26 -24.39
N MET A 94 -12.39 -12.05 -24.54
CA MET A 94 -11.96 -11.55 -25.85
C MET A 94 -10.72 -10.66 -25.75
N ASP A 95 -9.97 -10.58 -26.84
CA ASP A 95 -8.97 -9.53 -27.05
C ASP A 95 -9.56 -8.34 -27.81
N TYR A 96 -8.90 -7.19 -27.69
CA TYR A 96 -9.31 -6.01 -28.45
C TYR A 96 -8.72 -6.02 -29.87
N TRP A 97 -9.57 -6.24 -30.88
CA TRP A 97 -9.15 -6.51 -32.27
C TRP A 97 -8.65 -5.29 -33.05
N HIS A 98 -8.91 -4.06 -32.58
CA HIS A 98 -8.72 -2.85 -33.38
C HIS A 98 -7.26 -2.57 -33.82
N LEU A 99 -6.26 -3.09 -33.10
CA LEU A 99 -4.84 -2.87 -33.40
C LEU A 99 -4.03 -4.18 -33.40
N GLN A 100 -4.44 -5.18 -34.18
CA GLN A 100 -3.80 -6.51 -34.18
C GLN A 100 -2.27 -6.50 -34.31
N ALA A 101 -1.68 -5.52 -34.99
CA ALA A 101 -0.24 -5.42 -35.20
C ALA A 101 0.60 -4.88 -34.01
N GLN A 102 -0.02 -4.30 -32.98
CA GLN A 102 0.71 -3.50 -31.96
C GLN A 102 0.78 -4.13 -30.57
N ARG A 103 1.77 -3.74 -29.76
CA ARG A 103 1.89 -4.19 -28.37
C ARG A 103 0.99 -3.36 -27.46
N GLN A 104 0.26 -4.04 -26.59
CA GLN A 104 -0.57 -3.42 -25.54
C GLN A 104 -0.11 -3.91 -24.17
N GLY A 105 -0.49 -3.22 -23.10
CA GLY A 105 -0.35 -3.79 -21.75
C GLY A 105 -0.69 -2.85 -20.61
N PHE A 106 -0.45 -3.36 -19.40
CA PHE A 106 -0.66 -2.71 -18.09
C PHE A 106 -1.89 -1.80 -18.06
N GLY A 107 -3.06 -2.42 -17.90
CA GLY A 107 -4.33 -1.70 -17.88
C GLY A 107 -4.95 -1.60 -16.49
N SER A 108 -5.88 -0.67 -16.34
CA SER A 108 -6.69 -0.43 -15.13
C SER A 108 -8.18 -0.35 -15.54
N VAL A 109 -9.05 -0.78 -14.63
CA VAL A 109 -10.50 -0.83 -14.85
C VAL A 109 -11.24 -0.25 -13.66
N LYS A 110 -12.33 0.48 -13.93
CA LYS A 110 -13.35 0.86 -12.94
C LYS A 110 -14.74 0.76 -13.55
N VAL A 111 -15.71 0.42 -12.72
CA VAL A 111 -17.12 0.35 -13.12
C VAL A 111 -17.80 1.67 -12.76
N ASP A 112 -18.47 2.27 -13.74
CA ASP A 112 -19.33 3.41 -13.50
C ASP A 112 -20.58 2.99 -12.72
N ALA A 113 -20.83 3.62 -11.57
CA ALA A 113 -21.84 3.17 -10.63
C ALA A 113 -23.29 3.37 -11.11
N GLU A 114 -23.55 4.31 -12.02
CA GLU A 114 -24.91 4.60 -12.48
C GLU A 114 -25.30 3.87 -13.78
N THR A 115 -24.34 3.51 -14.64
CA THR A 115 -24.61 2.65 -15.81
C THR A 115 -24.29 1.17 -15.57
N GLY A 116 -23.42 0.88 -14.61
CA GLY A 116 -22.84 -0.46 -14.41
C GLY A 116 -21.81 -0.84 -15.48
N TRP A 117 -21.40 0.07 -16.36
CA TRP A 117 -20.48 -0.22 -17.45
C TRP A 117 -19.02 -0.07 -16.99
N PRO A 118 -18.14 -1.01 -17.34
CA PRO A 118 -16.71 -0.87 -17.09
C PRO A 118 -16.04 0.09 -18.08
N LEU A 119 -15.16 0.93 -17.52
CA LEU A 119 -14.22 1.78 -18.24
C LEU A 119 -12.82 1.18 -18.09
N PHE A 120 -12.15 0.93 -19.22
CA PHE A 120 -10.82 0.34 -19.26
C PHE A 120 -9.82 1.28 -19.90
N VAL A 121 -8.66 1.39 -19.28
CA VAL A 121 -7.50 2.10 -19.80
C VAL A 121 -6.31 1.17 -19.83
N TRP A 122 -5.41 1.35 -20.79
CA TRP A 122 -4.16 0.60 -20.91
C TRP A 122 -3.14 1.48 -21.62
N HIS A 123 -1.94 0.95 -21.86
CA HIS A 123 -1.01 1.58 -22.78
C HIS A 123 -0.82 0.77 -24.04
N GLU A 124 -0.65 1.46 -25.16
CA GLU A 124 -0.42 0.81 -26.44
C GLU A 124 0.42 1.67 -27.38
N ALA A 125 1.04 1.02 -28.37
CA ALA A 125 1.59 1.74 -29.51
C ALA A 125 0.46 2.00 -30.51
N VAL A 126 0.17 3.25 -30.83
CA VAL A 126 -0.86 3.61 -31.82
C VAL A 126 -0.23 3.74 -33.22
N PRO A 127 -0.86 3.24 -34.28
CA PRO A 127 -0.44 3.51 -35.65
C PRO A 127 -1.30 4.60 -36.31
N TRP A 128 -0.63 5.53 -37.03
CA TRP A 128 -1.12 6.54 -37.98
C TRP A 128 -2.48 7.23 -37.68
N PRO A 129 -2.53 8.58 -37.60
CA PRO A 129 -1.52 9.52 -38.04
C PRO A 129 -0.33 9.67 -37.09
N ASP A 130 -0.47 9.15 -35.88
CA ASP A 130 0.61 9.12 -34.90
C ASP A 130 1.68 8.08 -35.30
N ASN A 131 2.93 8.53 -35.41
CA ASN A 131 4.06 7.74 -35.87
C ASN A 131 5.35 8.03 -35.07
N ASP A 132 5.19 8.52 -33.85
CA ASP A 132 6.31 9.04 -33.06
C ASP A 132 7.07 7.96 -32.26
N ASN A 133 6.60 6.71 -32.31
CA ASN A 133 7.13 5.55 -31.58
C ASN A 133 6.96 5.62 -30.05
N CYS A 134 6.07 6.47 -29.54
CA CYS A 134 5.68 6.49 -28.14
C CYS A 134 4.54 5.50 -27.86
N LEU A 135 4.33 5.18 -26.59
CA LEU A 135 3.13 4.49 -26.13
C LEU A 135 2.14 5.51 -25.61
N ASP A 136 0.86 5.31 -25.91
CA ASP A 136 -0.24 6.19 -25.55
C ASP A 136 -1.18 5.55 -24.55
N ILE A 137 -2.10 6.35 -24.02
CA ILE A 137 -3.18 5.86 -23.14
C ILE A 137 -4.53 6.04 -23.86
N PRO A 138 -5.12 4.96 -24.41
CA PRO A 138 -6.51 4.94 -24.82
C PRO A 138 -7.47 4.68 -23.65
N LEU A 139 -8.75 5.01 -23.88
CA LEU A 139 -9.88 4.61 -23.05
C LEU A 139 -10.91 3.86 -23.91
N VAL A 140 -11.51 2.83 -23.33
CA VAL A 140 -12.75 2.24 -23.84
C VAL A 140 -13.77 2.11 -22.72
N CYS A 141 -15.04 2.29 -23.06
CA CYS A 141 -16.18 1.96 -22.23
C CYS A 141 -17.05 0.97 -23.00
N SER A 142 -17.64 -0.02 -22.33
CA SER A 142 -18.52 -0.96 -23.01
C SER A 142 -19.56 -1.51 -22.07
N GLU A 143 -20.80 -1.65 -22.55
CA GLU A 143 -21.67 -2.69 -22.02
C GLU A 143 -21.00 -4.04 -22.30
N MET A 144 -20.90 -4.91 -21.31
CA MET A 144 -20.40 -6.27 -21.51
C MET A 144 -21.53 -7.30 -21.39
N SER A 145 -22.78 -6.89 -21.61
CA SER A 145 -23.95 -7.76 -21.54
C SER A 145 -24.24 -8.42 -22.90
N GLY A 146 -23.95 -9.73 -22.98
CA GLY A 146 -24.05 -10.46 -24.23
C GLY A 146 -22.85 -10.23 -25.16
N ILE A 147 -22.60 -11.17 -26.06
CA ILE A 147 -21.48 -11.17 -27.01
C ILE A 147 -21.76 -10.11 -28.10
N GLN A 148 -21.67 -8.84 -27.76
CA GLN A 148 -21.59 -7.74 -28.71
C GLN A 148 -20.23 -7.08 -28.54
N ILE A 149 -19.60 -6.81 -29.68
CA ILE A 149 -18.34 -6.07 -29.76
C ILE A 149 -18.55 -4.73 -29.04
N PRO A 150 -17.56 -4.21 -28.28
CA PRO A 150 -17.71 -2.93 -27.62
C PRO A 150 -18.31 -1.88 -28.54
N GLU A 151 -19.37 -1.22 -28.07
CA GLU A 151 -20.06 -0.16 -28.82
C GLU A 151 -19.09 1.00 -29.12
N TRP A 152 -18.01 1.13 -28.34
CA TRP A 152 -16.99 2.14 -28.46
C TRP A 152 -15.79 1.64 -29.26
N GLN A 153 -15.35 2.43 -30.23
CA GLN A 153 -13.96 2.35 -30.66
C GLN A 153 -13.11 3.04 -29.59
N PRO A 154 -11.95 2.47 -29.18
CA PRO A 154 -11.05 3.14 -28.26
C PRO A 154 -10.66 4.50 -28.83
N PHE A 155 -10.58 5.50 -27.96
CA PHE A 155 -10.06 6.81 -28.33
C PHE A 155 -8.91 7.21 -27.42
N LEU A 156 -8.04 8.05 -27.95
CA LEU A 156 -6.83 8.51 -27.29
C LEU A 156 -7.19 9.49 -26.16
N VAL A 157 -6.67 9.22 -24.96
CA VAL A 157 -6.74 10.13 -23.81
C VAL A 157 -5.44 10.88 -23.67
N VAL A 158 -4.31 10.17 -23.67
CA VAL A 158 -2.97 10.77 -23.63
C VAL A 158 -2.25 10.37 -24.91
N ASP A 159 -1.92 11.39 -25.71
CA ASP A 159 -1.12 11.32 -26.93
C ASP A 159 0.31 11.71 -26.54
N ASN A 160 1.19 10.71 -26.40
CA ASN A 160 2.58 10.90 -26.02
C ASN A 160 3.44 11.05 -27.28
N PRO A 161 4.51 11.87 -27.26
CA PRO A 161 5.05 12.54 -26.10
C PRO A 161 4.32 13.86 -25.83
N VAL A 162 4.00 14.11 -24.56
CA VAL A 162 3.39 15.38 -24.17
C VAL A 162 4.45 16.50 -24.24
N PRO A 163 4.20 17.64 -24.93
CA PRO A 163 5.19 18.70 -25.12
C PRO A 163 5.72 19.36 -23.82
N TYR A 164 6.99 19.79 -23.90
CA TYR A 164 7.88 20.32 -22.85
C TYR A 164 7.33 21.51 -22.03
N ASP A 165 6.27 22.17 -22.49
CA ASP A 165 5.63 23.34 -21.88
C ASP A 165 4.36 23.01 -21.06
N ALA A 166 3.94 21.75 -21.01
CA ALA A 166 2.90 21.25 -20.10
C ALA A 166 3.46 20.35 -18.98
N VAL A 167 4.50 19.59 -19.30
CA VAL A 167 5.35 18.76 -18.43
C VAL A 167 6.61 18.51 -19.26
N SER A 168 7.82 18.50 -18.70
CA SER A 168 9.05 18.09 -19.40
C SER A 168 8.78 16.91 -20.35
N SER A 169 9.14 17.00 -21.64
CA SER A 169 8.80 16.01 -22.68
C SER A 169 8.95 14.57 -22.17
N GLY A 170 7.83 13.89 -21.96
CA GLY A 170 7.78 12.61 -21.26
C GLY A 170 6.77 11.66 -21.88
N GLU A 171 6.95 10.37 -21.62
CA GLU A 171 6.11 9.27 -22.09
C GLU A 171 5.31 8.76 -20.89
N PHE A 172 4.05 9.18 -20.73
CA PHE A 172 3.21 8.84 -19.58
C PHE A 172 2.35 7.62 -19.89
N ILE A 173 2.75 6.43 -19.42
CA ILE A 173 2.26 5.17 -20.01
C ILE A 173 1.74 4.14 -19.02
N TRP A 174 1.89 4.31 -17.71
CA TRP A 174 1.34 3.31 -16.76
C TRP A 174 0.06 3.86 -16.14
N PRO A 175 -1.12 3.63 -16.76
CA PRO A 175 -2.35 4.28 -16.37
C PRO A 175 -2.99 3.68 -15.12
N THR A 176 -3.68 4.52 -14.37
CA THR A 176 -4.69 4.12 -13.37
C THR A 176 -5.92 4.99 -13.54
N ILE A 177 -7.13 4.42 -13.44
CA ILE A 177 -8.40 5.15 -13.56
C ILE A 177 -9.15 5.27 -12.22
N CYS A 178 -9.77 6.42 -11.98
CA CYS A 178 -10.77 6.65 -10.93
C CYS A 178 -12.00 7.32 -11.54
N ILE A 179 -13.19 7.04 -11.00
CA ILE A 179 -14.43 7.71 -11.35
C ILE A 179 -14.97 8.38 -10.09
N GLY A 180 -15.25 9.68 -10.18
CA GLY A 180 -15.70 10.49 -9.06
C GLY A 180 -16.78 11.51 -9.44
N PRO A 181 -17.18 12.36 -8.50
CA PRO A 181 -18.17 13.42 -8.76
C PRO A 181 -17.64 14.46 -9.76
N SER A 182 -18.55 15.09 -10.50
CA SER A 182 -18.26 16.25 -11.33
C SER A 182 -18.66 17.56 -10.63
N PRO A 183 -17.95 18.69 -10.87
CA PRO A 183 -18.45 20.01 -10.48
C PRO A 183 -19.68 20.43 -11.30
N THR A 184 -19.97 19.75 -12.40
CA THR A 184 -21.13 19.99 -13.26
C THR A 184 -22.28 19.07 -12.86
N ALA A 185 -23.42 19.66 -12.49
CA ALA A 185 -24.58 18.90 -12.04
C ALA A 185 -25.06 17.89 -13.09
N GLY A 186 -25.31 16.65 -12.66
CA GLY A 186 -25.77 15.55 -13.52
C GLY A 186 -24.66 14.85 -14.31
N LEU A 187 -23.39 15.25 -14.13
CA LEU A 187 -22.24 14.57 -14.71
C LEU A 187 -21.43 13.85 -13.64
N ARG A 188 -20.59 12.91 -14.09
CA ARG A 188 -19.50 12.29 -13.33
C ARG A 188 -18.19 12.65 -14.00
N ARG A 189 -17.07 12.39 -13.32
CA ARG A 189 -15.74 12.69 -13.85
C ARG A 189 -14.85 11.46 -13.83
N ALA A 190 -14.23 11.17 -14.97
CA ALA A 190 -13.17 10.18 -15.08
C ALA A 190 -11.82 10.88 -14.86
N TYR A 191 -10.93 10.22 -14.13
CA TYR A 191 -9.56 10.63 -13.88
C TYR A 191 -8.62 9.51 -14.31
N ILE A 192 -7.61 9.83 -15.11
CA ILE A 192 -6.62 8.88 -15.62
C ILE A 192 -5.23 9.42 -15.29
N LEU A 193 -4.49 8.68 -14.46
CA LEU A 193 -3.12 9.01 -14.06
C LEU A 193 -2.13 8.22 -14.90
N GLY A 194 -1.37 8.89 -15.77
CA GLY A 194 -0.20 8.33 -16.44
C GLY A 194 1.09 8.63 -15.67
N ARG A 195 1.97 7.64 -15.55
CA ARG A 195 3.29 7.78 -14.91
C ARG A 195 4.38 7.85 -15.98
N ASN A 196 5.34 8.73 -15.78
CA ASN A 196 6.38 8.97 -16.76
C ASN A 196 7.39 7.81 -16.80
N ARG A 197 7.63 7.26 -17.99
CA ARG A 197 8.62 6.21 -18.24
C ARG A 197 9.99 6.77 -18.62
N THR A 198 10.08 7.99 -19.13
CA THR A 198 11.37 8.55 -19.60
C THR A 198 12.22 8.88 -18.38
N GLY A 199 13.21 8.04 -18.07
CA GLY A 199 14.01 8.11 -16.84
C GLY A 199 14.62 9.49 -16.57
N GLY A 200 14.72 9.85 -15.29
CA GLY A 200 15.50 11.01 -14.83
C GLY A 200 17.02 10.74 -14.89
N GLU A 201 17.82 11.64 -14.32
CA GLU A 201 19.30 11.60 -14.42
C GLU A 201 19.98 10.28 -14.01
N ALA A 202 19.35 9.46 -13.17
CA ALA A 202 19.92 8.20 -12.68
C ALA A 202 19.44 6.92 -13.40
N ASN A 203 18.68 7.02 -14.50
CA ASN A 203 17.98 5.89 -15.14
C ASN A 203 16.98 5.14 -14.22
N ASP A 204 16.71 5.67 -13.02
CA ASP A 204 15.65 5.20 -12.13
C ASP A 204 14.33 5.92 -12.46
N HIS A 205 13.22 5.23 -12.20
CA HIS A 205 11.84 5.63 -12.45
C HIS A 205 11.57 7.13 -12.20
N SER A 206 10.83 7.75 -13.12
CA SER A 206 10.58 9.19 -13.08
C SER A 206 9.52 9.58 -12.06
N PRO A 207 9.75 10.61 -11.24
CA PRO A 207 8.83 11.01 -10.18
C PRO A 207 7.55 11.68 -10.69
N ASN A 208 7.56 12.24 -11.90
CA ASN A 208 6.45 13.04 -12.41
C ASN A 208 5.37 12.22 -13.11
N VAL A 209 4.18 12.81 -13.11
CA VAL A 209 2.93 12.18 -13.55
C VAL A 209 2.08 13.18 -14.32
N LEU A 210 1.18 12.66 -15.14
CA LEU A 210 0.16 13.41 -15.85
C LEU A 210 -1.21 12.89 -15.45
N LEU A 211 -2.06 13.78 -14.96
CA LEU A 211 -3.47 13.50 -14.67
C LEU A 211 -4.34 14.08 -15.80
N ALA A 212 -4.97 13.21 -16.56
CA ALA A 212 -6.04 13.55 -17.49
C ALA A 212 -7.40 13.42 -16.78
N TYR A 213 -8.33 14.34 -17.05
CA TYR A 213 -9.69 14.26 -16.52
C TYR A 213 -10.74 14.82 -17.47
N ALA A 214 -11.93 14.21 -17.47
CA ALA A 214 -13.06 14.64 -18.30
C ALA A 214 -14.39 14.36 -17.60
N ASP A 215 -15.35 15.27 -17.78
CA ASP A 215 -16.73 15.06 -17.37
C ASP A 215 -17.47 14.20 -18.41
N PHE A 216 -18.39 13.36 -17.94
CA PHE A 216 -19.27 12.56 -18.77
C PHE A 216 -20.64 12.34 -18.12
N SER A 217 -21.65 12.22 -18.97
CA SER A 217 -23.02 11.81 -18.63
C SER A 217 -23.26 10.35 -18.97
N THR A 218 -24.41 9.82 -18.54
CA THR A 218 -24.88 8.49 -18.98
C THR A 218 -25.08 8.43 -20.50
N ASP A 219 -25.59 9.50 -21.10
CA ASP A 219 -25.77 9.58 -22.55
C ASP A 219 -24.43 9.61 -23.29
N ASP A 220 -23.38 10.22 -22.72
CA ASP A 220 -22.06 10.19 -23.33
C ASP A 220 -21.57 8.75 -23.44
N LEU A 221 -21.69 7.97 -22.35
CA LEU A 221 -21.35 6.53 -22.27
C LEU A 221 -22.16 5.69 -23.25
N TYR A 222 -23.48 5.87 -23.34
CA TYR A 222 -24.31 5.09 -24.27
C TYR A 222 -24.08 5.43 -25.74
N ASN A 223 -23.59 6.63 -26.07
CA ASN A 223 -23.44 7.07 -27.45
C ASN A 223 -22.02 6.92 -28.04
N GLY A 224 -21.02 6.45 -27.29
CA GLY A 224 -19.66 6.40 -27.85
C GLY A 224 -18.97 7.76 -27.93
N SER A 225 -19.38 8.73 -27.12
CA SER A 225 -18.97 10.13 -27.31
C SER A 225 -17.52 10.35 -26.93
N SER A 226 -16.76 11.04 -27.79
CA SER A 226 -15.45 11.58 -27.41
C SER A 226 -15.63 12.60 -26.28
N LEU A 227 -14.87 12.44 -25.20
CA LEU A 227 -14.94 13.32 -24.04
C LEU A 227 -13.98 14.50 -24.17
N ASN A 228 -14.31 15.62 -23.51
CA ASN A 228 -13.44 16.80 -23.48
C ASN A 228 -12.41 16.66 -22.35
N TRP A 229 -11.21 16.20 -22.69
CA TRP A 229 -10.13 15.99 -21.73
C TRP A 229 -9.39 17.27 -21.36
N SER A 230 -9.10 17.40 -20.08
CA SER A 230 -8.21 18.39 -19.49
C SER A 230 -7.04 17.67 -18.82
N TYR A 231 -5.90 18.36 -18.69
CA TYR A 231 -4.67 17.76 -18.20
C TYR A 231 -4.03 18.64 -17.13
N THR A 232 -3.41 18.01 -16.15
CA THR A 232 -2.58 18.68 -15.14
C THR A 232 -1.42 17.77 -14.74
N SER A 233 -0.32 18.37 -14.33
CA SER A 233 0.80 17.70 -13.68
C SER A 233 1.02 18.30 -12.29
N VAL A 234 1.78 17.61 -11.46
CA VAL A 234 2.15 18.11 -10.13
C VAL A 234 3.42 18.95 -10.27
N PRO A 235 3.38 20.28 -10.07
CA PRO A 235 4.55 21.14 -10.32
C PRO A 235 5.78 20.71 -9.52
N GLU A 236 5.60 20.33 -8.25
CA GLU A 236 6.70 19.87 -7.39
C GLU A 236 7.35 18.57 -7.91
N MET A 237 6.59 17.64 -8.50
CA MET A 237 7.18 16.43 -9.10
C MET A 237 7.90 16.73 -10.41
N ASN A 238 7.49 17.76 -11.15
CA ASN A 238 8.21 18.22 -12.33
C ASN A 238 9.56 18.83 -11.92
N ASP A 239 9.58 19.64 -10.85
CA ASP A 239 10.81 20.17 -10.28
C ASP A 239 11.75 19.03 -9.82
N TRP A 240 11.20 17.96 -9.23
CA TRP A 240 11.98 16.76 -8.88
C TRP A 240 12.57 16.04 -10.08
N TYR A 241 11.84 16.00 -11.20
CA TYR A 241 12.29 15.37 -12.43
C TYR A 241 13.45 16.14 -13.08
N GLU A 242 13.44 17.47 -12.98
CA GLU A 242 14.48 18.35 -13.53
C GLU A 242 15.68 18.55 -12.59
N LEU A 243 15.62 18.03 -11.37
CA LEU A 243 16.65 18.26 -10.36
C LEU A 243 17.93 17.47 -10.64
N GLU A 244 19.02 18.19 -10.89
CA GLU A 244 20.33 17.56 -11.12
C GLU A 244 21.00 17.07 -9.82
N GLY A 245 21.63 15.89 -9.87
CA GLY A 245 22.43 15.31 -8.79
C GLY A 245 21.65 14.72 -7.61
N PHE A 246 20.31 14.72 -7.67
CA PHE A 246 19.45 14.23 -6.60
C PHE A 246 18.20 13.55 -7.15
N CYS A 247 17.91 12.35 -6.65
CA CYS A 247 16.82 11.51 -7.12
C CYS A 247 15.63 11.54 -6.16
N HIS A 248 14.44 11.71 -6.73
CA HIS A 248 13.18 11.39 -6.09
C HIS A 248 12.54 10.24 -6.86
N ASN A 249 12.37 9.09 -6.22
CA ASN A 249 11.69 7.95 -6.84
C ASN A 249 10.33 7.79 -6.17
N TRP A 250 9.28 8.30 -6.81
CA TRP A 250 7.91 8.23 -6.31
C TRP A 250 7.20 6.98 -6.82
N GLN A 251 6.56 6.27 -5.89
CA GLN A 251 5.77 5.07 -6.10
C GLN A 251 4.38 5.33 -5.52
N GLY A 252 3.39 5.55 -6.38
CA GLY A 252 2.05 5.84 -5.91
C GLY A 252 0.98 5.76 -6.99
N THR A 253 -0.26 6.01 -6.57
CA THR A 253 -1.46 5.87 -7.39
C THR A 253 -2.54 6.88 -7.07
N LEU A 254 -3.65 6.77 -7.79
CA LEU A 254 -4.75 7.73 -7.85
C LEU A 254 -5.94 7.28 -6.99
N ALA A 255 -6.50 8.22 -6.24
CA ALA A 255 -7.84 8.12 -5.66
C ALA A 255 -8.59 9.44 -5.82
N CYS A 256 -9.92 9.38 -5.84
CA CYS A 256 -10.80 10.53 -5.93
C CYS A 256 -11.85 10.46 -4.81
N GLY A 257 -12.12 11.61 -4.18
CA GLY A 257 -13.08 11.74 -3.08
C GLY A 257 -14.42 12.30 -3.54
N ASP A 258 -15.47 12.02 -2.76
CA ASP A 258 -16.83 12.51 -3.01
C ASP A 258 -16.96 14.04 -2.85
N ASP A 259 -15.98 14.67 -2.22
CA ASP A 259 -15.86 16.12 -2.07
C ASP A 259 -15.21 16.82 -3.28
N GLY A 260 -14.84 16.04 -4.30
CA GLY A 260 -14.17 16.53 -5.50
C GLY A 260 -12.66 16.66 -5.36
N ARG A 261 -12.06 16.31 -4.22
CA ARG A 261 -10.59 16.26 -4.10
C ARG A 261 -10.03 15.06 -4.83
N VAL A 262 -8.85 15.24 -5.42
CA VAL A 262 -8.09 14.17 -6.07
C VAL A 262 -6.80 13.95 -5.29
N TYR A 263 -6.48 12.70 -5.01
CA TYR A 263 -5.34 12.30 -4.21
C TYR A 263 -4.39 11.46 -5.06
N LEU A 264 -3.13 11.87 -5.15
CA LEU A 264 -2.04 11.04 -5.66
C LEU A 264 -1.19 10.62 -4.48
N LEU A 265 -1.22 9.35 -4.11
CA LEU A 265 -0.67 8.91 -2.84
C LEU A 265 0.12 7.60 -2.92
N GLY A 266 1.10 7.49 -2.04
CA GLY A 266 2.06 6.39 -2.01
C GLY A 266 3.27 6.76 -1.16
N TRP A 267 4.45 6.35 -1.59
CA TRP A 267 5.71 6.67 -0.94
C TRP A 267 6.76 7.11 -1.96
N HIS A 268 7.81 7.79 -1.49
CA HIS A 268 8.96 8.06 -2.32
C HIS A 268 10.26 7.90 -1.54
N SER A 269 11.34 7.60 -2.27
CA SER A 269 12.69 7.69 -1.74
C SER A 269 13.40 8.94 -2.25
N GLU A 270 14.24 9.49 -1.39
CA GLU A 270 15.13 10.63 -1.67
C GLU A 270 16.58 10.21 -1.45
N TYR A 271 17.44 10.43 -2.44
CA TYR A 271 18.88 10.12 -2.36
C TYR A 271 19.68 10.96 -3.35
N ALA A 272 20.93 11.28 -3.00
CA ALA A 272 21.88 11.80 -3.99
C ALA A 272 22.32 10.66 -4.93
N VAL A 273 22.61 10.97 -6.20
CA VAL A 273 22.96 9.96 -7.23
C VAL A 273 24.16 9.09 -6.82
N ASP A 274 25.12 9.67 -6.09
CA ASP A 274 26.32 8.97 -5.60
C ASP A 274 26.16 8.39 -4.17
N SER A 275 24.97 8.46 -3.59
CA SER A 275 24.68 8.01 -2.23
C SER A 275 24.19 6.56 -2.22
N ILE A 276 24.71 5.78 -1.27
CA ILE A 276 24.14 4.48 -0.91
C ILE A 276 22.99 4.60 0.11
N HIS A 277 22.77 5.81 0.64
CA HIS A 277 21.72 6.09 1.62
C HIS A 277 20.54 6.78 0.95
N SER A 278 19.35 6.29 1.25
CA SER A 278 18.07 6.89 0.86
C SER A 278 17.19 7.11 2.09
N SER A 279 16.33 8.13 2.03
CA SER A 279 15.28 8.38 3.02
C SER A 279 13.93 8.12 2.39
N GLN A 280 13.03 7.45 3.12
CA GLN A 280 11.70 7.09 2.64
C GLN A 280 10.63 7.91 3.33
N PHE A 281 9.65 8.35 2.53
CA PHE A 281 8.54 9.17 2.99
C PHE A 281 7.22 8.64 2.47
N LEU A 282 6.19 8.70 3.32
CA LEU A 282 4.80 8.57 2.88
C LEU A 282 4.35 9.93 2.37
N THR A 283 3.75 9.95 1.18
CA THR A 283 3.45 11.21 0.50
C THR A 283 2.10 11.15 -0.19
N VAL A 284 1.32 12.22 -0.02
CA VAL A 284 0.11 12.49 -0.78
C VAL A 284 0.17 13.89 -1.39
N PHE A 285 -0.15 13.97 -2.68
CA PHE A 285 -0.45 15.20 -3.39
C PHE A 285 -1.96 15.33 -3.52
N ILE A 286 -2.50 16.47 -3.14
CA ILE A 286 -3.94 16.73 -3.12
C ILE A 286 -4.24 17.85 -4.11
N ASN A 287 -5.13 17.58 -5.05
CA ASN A 287 -5.78 18.60 -5.87
C ASN A 287 -7.10 18.98 -5.19
N ASP A 288 -7.22 20.25 -4.77
CA ASP A 288 -8.37 20.69 -3.97
C ASP A 288 -9.66 20.96 -4.79
N SER A 289 -9.67 20.75 -6.10
CA SER A 289 -10.84 21.03 -6.93
C SER A 289 -10.86 20.23 -8.23
N TYR A 290 -11.34 18.99 -8.16
CA TYR A 290 -11.71 18.15 -9.29
C TYR A 290 -10.64 17.98 -10.38
N GLY A 291 -9.35 18.13 -10.07
CA GLY A 291 -8.24 18.09 -11.02
C GLY A 291 -7.87 19.45 -11.64
N SER A 292 -8.69 20.50 -11.47
CA SER A 292 -8.39 21.86 -11.92
C SER A 292 -7.88 22.77 -10.79
N GLY A 293 -7.87 22.29 -9.54
CA GLY A 293 -7.40 23.03 -8.38
C GLY A 293 -5.88 23.13 -8.31
N ALA A 294 -5.40 23.85 -7.28
CA ALA A 294 -3.99 23.85 -6.94
C ALA A 294 -3.58 22.49 -6.34
N TRP A 295 -2.33 22.11 -6.57
CA TRP A 295 -1.70 20.96 -5.93
C TRP A 295 -1.01 21.39 -4.63
N ARG A 296 -1.14 20.55 -3.60
CA ARG A 296 -0.37 20.67 -2.35
C ARG A 296 0.09 19.28 -1.89
N ARG A 297 1.18 19.23 -1.13
CA ARG A 297 1.79 18.00 -0.64
C ARG A 297 1.68 17.88 0.88
N ILE A 298 1.38 16.68 1.35
CA ILE A 298 1.61 16.25 2.73
C ILE A 298 2.58 15.08 2.68
N SER A 299 3.62 15.13 3.51
CA SER A 299 4.65 14.10 3.53
C SER A 299 5.18 13.91 4.95
N VAL A 300 5.40 12.66 5.34
CA VAL A 300 5.97 12.28 6.64
C VAL A 300 7.02 11.19 6.44
N SER A 301 7.96 11.05 7.39
CA SER A 301 8.89 9.92 7.35
C SER A 301 8.13 8.60 7.39
N ALA A 302 8.52 7.65 6.53
CA ALA A 302 7.98 6.31 6.51
C ALA A 302 8.73 5.36 7.48
N ALA A 303 9.75 5.84 8.19
CA ALA A 303 10.53 4.99 9.08
C ALA A 303 9.76 4.66 10.37
N GLN A 304 9.69 3.38 10.72
CA GLN A 304 9.20 2.91 12.01
C GLN A 304 10.36 2.42 12.88
N LEU A 305 10.37 2.83 14.14
CA LEU A 305 11.32 2.35 15.13
C LEU A 305 10.63 1.30 16.01
N PRO A 306 11.18 0.09 16.15
CA PRO A 306 10.64 -0.93 17.03
C PRO A 306 10.67 -0.47 18.49
N SER A 307 9.85 -1.11 19.32
CA SER A 307 9.88 -0.86 20.76
C SER A 307 11.25 -1.24 21.36
N PRO A 308 11.75 -0.47 22.35
CA PRO A 308 12.97 -0.86 23.04
C PRO A 308 12.75 -2.13 23.87
N VAL A 309 13.58 -3.14 23.63
CA VAL A 309 13.61 -4.36 24.46
C VAL A 309 14.55 -4.21 25.66
N ASN A 310 14.24 -4.89 26.76
CA ASN A 310 14.93 -4.78 28.05
C ASN A 310 16.17 -5.68 28.16
N ASP A 311 16.37 -6.59 27.21
CA ASP A 311 17.49 -7.54 27.22
C ASP A 311 18.82 -6.92 26.78
N GLN A 312 19.90 -7.41 27.39
CA GLN A 312 21.25 -7.20 26.90
C GLN A 312 21.55 -8.27 25.86
N ILE A 313 21.31 -7.95 24.60
CA ILE A 313 21.57 -8.85 23.47
C ILE A 313 23.01 -8.65 23.02
N ALA A 314 23.73 -9.75 22.79
CA ALA A 314 25.19 -9.85 22.75
C ALA A 314 25.95 -8.63 22.17
N SER A 315 26.40 -8.69 20.90
CA SER A 315 27.00 -7.55 20.18
C SER A 315 26.04 -6.94 19.16
N TRP A 316 24.80 -7.43 19.12
CA TRP A 316 23.74 -6.97 18.25
C TRP A 316 22.78 -6.10 19.06
N ASP A 317 22.59 -4.86 18.62
CA ASP A 317 21.74 -3.89 19.30
C ASP A 317 20.50 -3.63 18.43
N PRO A 318 19.37 -4.32 18.70
CA PRO A 318 18.16 -4.16 17.90
C PRO A 318 17.57 -2.74 17.97
N SER A 319 18.01 -1.90 18.90
CA SER A 319 17.60 -0.49 18.91
C SER A 319 18.16 0.32 17.74
N ASN A 320 19.11 -0.23 16.97
CA ASN A 320 19.62 0.36 15.73
C ASN A 320 18.85 -0.10 14.47
N ILE A 321 17.90 -1.01 14.61
CA ILE A 321 17.05 -1.47 13.51
C ILE A 321 15.85 -0.55 13.39
N TYR A 322 15.53 -0.17 12.17
CA TYR A 322 14.31 0.54 11.83
C TYR A 322 13.72 -0.07 10.56
N PHE A 323 12.41 0.05 10.39
CA PHE A 323 11.68 -0.47 9.25
C PHE A 323 11.34 0.65 8.28
N ILE A 324 11.55 0.40 6.99
CA ILE A 324 11.24 1.34 5.90
C ILE A 324 10.52 0.61 4.77
N PRO A 325 9.68 1.30 3.98
CA PRO A 325 9.14 0.72 2.77
C PRO A 325 10.27 0.48 1.76
N SER A 326 10.26 -0.68 1.11
CA SER A 326 11.19 -0.99 0.02
C SER A 326 10.61 -2.04 -0.90
N SER A 327 11.01 -2.00 -2.18
CA SER A 327 10.56 -2.95 -3.21
C SER A 327 9.04 -3.09 -3.23
N SER A 328 8.33 -1.97 -3.03
CA SER A 328 6.88 -1.89 -2.88
C SER A 328 6.30 -0.92 -3.91
N ASN A 329 6.32 -1.34 -5.17
CA ASN A 329 5.87 -0.56 -6.33
C ASN A 329 4.70 -1.21 -7.06
N HIS A 330 4.11 -2.27 -6.48
CA HIS A 330 2.94 -2.93 -7.05
C HIS A 330 1.80 -3.07 -6.02
N PHE A 331 1.23 -1.93 -5.64
CA PHE A 331 0.10 -1.84 -4.70
C PHE A 331 -1.11 -1.14 -5.31
N ASN A 332 -2.18 -0.95 -4.55
CA ASN A 332 -3.30 -0.10 -4.93
C ASN A 332 -3.81 0.69 -3.72
N VAL A 333 -4.69 1.65 -3.98
CA VAL A 333 -5.29 2.49 -2.94
C VAL A 333 -6.78 2.24 -2.91
N VAL A 334 -7.33 2.14 -1.70
CA VAL A 334 -8.75 1.88 -1.48
C VAL A 334 -9.33 2.75 -0.39
N TRP A 335 -10.59 3.12 -0.55
CA TRP A 335 -11.37 3.79 0.48
C TRP A 335 -11.94 2.81 1.49
N ASP A 336 -11.95 3.24 2.75
CA ASP A 336 -12.79 2.64 3.77
C ASP A 336 -14.14 3.36 3.91
N ARG A 337 -14.95 3.00 4.91
CA ARG A 337 -16.24 3.67 5.20
C ARG A 337 -16.13 4.88 6.13
N ALA A 338 -14.96 5.17 6.70
CA ALA A 338 -14.72 6.32 7.55
C ALA A 338 -14.11 7.52 6.80
N GLY A 339 -13.84 7.39 5.49
CA GLY A 339 -13.21 8.44 4.69
C GLY A 339 -11.68 8.45 4.80
N ARG A 340 -11.09 7.29 5.09
CA ARG A 340 -9.65 7.05 5.09
C ARG A 340 -9.25 6.29 3.82
N LEU A 341 -8.07 6.63 3.32
CA LEU A 341 -7.44 5.94 2.20
C LEU A 341 -6.43 4.94 2.74
N HIS A 342 -6.53 3.69 2.32
CA HIS A 342 -5.66 2.59 2.70
C HIS A 342 -4.78 2.19 1.51
N PHE A 343 -3.52 1.87 1.77
CA PHE A 343 -2.64 1.26 0.78
C PHE A 343 -1.60 0.35 1.45
N PRO A 344 -1.48 -0.91 0.99
CA PRO A 344 -0.54 -1.84 1.58
C PRO A 344 0.88 -1.61 1.06
N LEU A 345 1.87 -1.60 1.95
CA LEU A 345 3.28 -1.48 1.60
C LEU A 345 4.11 -2.62 2.20
N LEU A 346 5.15 -3.04 1.46
CA LEU A 346 6.19 -3.94 1.98
C LEU A 346 7.23 -3.14 2.75
N TYR A 347 7.42 -3.51 4.01
CA TYR A 347 8.43 -2.93 4.90
C TYR A 347 9.55 -3.93 5.17
N THR A 348 10.78 -3.44 5.21
CA THR A 348 11.96 -4.25 5.54
C THR A 348 12.81 -3.60 6.64
N GLY A 349 13.45 -4.44 7.45
CA GLY A 349 14.37 -3.99 8.50
C GLY A 349 15.73 -3.57 7.93
N THR A 350 16.25 -2.44 8.41
CA THR A 350 17.58 -1.92 8.06
C THR A 350 18.33 -1.45 9.31
N GLU A 351 19.65 -1.62 9.31
CA GLU A 351 20.55 -1.20 10.39
C GLU A 351 21.59 -0.20 9.86
N GLY A 352 21.66 0.97 10.51
CA GLY A 352 22.72 1.98 10.29
C GLY A 352 22.87 2.52 8.87
N GLY A 353 21.92 2.28 7.97
CA GLY A 353 22.02 2.61 6.55
C GLY A 353 23.01 1.76 5.74
N TYR A 354 23.52 0.65 6.30
CA TYR A 354 24.55 -0.20 5.68
C TYR A 354 24.12 -1.66 5.47
N SER A 355 23.22 -2.21 6.29
CA SER A 355 22.82 -3.61 6.23
C SER A 355 21.30 -3.75 6.08
N TRP A 356 20.90 -4.40 4.98
CA TRP A 356 19.53 -4.83 4.71
C TRP A 356 19.28 -6.18 5.37
N HIS A 357 18.16 -6.32 6.07
CA HIS A 357 17.75 -7.60 6.63
C HIS A 357 16.71 -8.25 5.71
N THR A 358 17.17 -9.00 4.72
CA THR A 358 16.33 -9.67 3.71
C THR A 358 15.36 -10.71 4.29
N SER A 359 15.53 -11.08 5.57
CA SER A 359 14.62 -11.95 6.30
C SER A 359 13.58 -11.22 7.16
N LEU A 360 13.64 -9.89 7.25
CA LEU A 360 12.76 -9.06 8.07
C LEU A 360 11.79 -8.28 7.19
N PHE A 361 10.93 -8.99 6.47
CA PHE A 361 9.83 -8.38 5.71
C PHE A 361 8.51 -8.43 6.47
N SER A 362 7.68 -7.45 6.17
CA SER A 362 6.31 -7.35 6.66
C SER A 362 5.44 -6.59 5.67
N VAL A 363 4.13 -6.83 5.74
CA VAL A 363 3.10 -6.06 5.06
C VAL A 363 2.49 -5.09 6.06
N ARG A 364 2.46 -3.81 5.72
CA ARG A 364 1.86 -2.73 6.51
C ARG A 364 0.67 -2.14 5.78
N ASP A 365 -0.38 -1.80 6.50
CA ASP A 365 -1.49 -1.00 6.01
C ASP A 365 -1.24 0.48 6.34
N ILE A 366 -1.06 1.30 5.31
CA ILE A 366 -0.87 2.74 5.48
C ILE A 366 -2.21 3.43 5.34
N TRP A 367 -2.58 4.22 6.34
CA TRP A 367 -3.77 5.05 6.28
C TRP A 367 -3.40 6.49 6.03
N PHE A 368 -4.19 7.14 5.18
CA PHE A 368 -4.28 8.60 5.13
C PHE A 368 -5.72 9.00 5.49
N ASP A 369 -5.87 9.64 6.66
CA ASP A 369 -7.15 10.20 7.09
C ASP A 369 -7.35 11.55 6.39
N THR A 370 -8.41 11.66 5.59
CA THR A 370 -8.65 12.84 4.76
C THR A 370 -9.27 14.01 5.53
N ALA A 371 -9.84 13.75 6.71
CA ALA A 371 -10.41 14.77 7.57
C ALA A 371 -9.33 15.45 8.43
N SER A 372 -8.40 14.67 8.99
CA SER A 372 -7.26 15.20 9.75
C SER A 372 -6.01 15.45 8.90
N GLU A 373 -5.99 14.98 7.66
CA GLU A 373 -4.88 15.10 6.73
C GLU A 373 -3.57 14.51 7.28
N SER A 374 -3.66 13.32 7.88
CA SER A 374 -2.56 12.67 8.59
C SER A 374 -2.36 11.21 8.19
N PHE A 375 -1.10 10.80 8.14
CA PHE A 375 -0.71 9.40 7.94
C PHE A 375 -0.67 8.62 9.27
N SER A 376 -0.97 7.33 9.19
CA SER A 376 -0.65 6.34 10.22
C SER A 376 -0.24 5.01 9.59
N ILE A 377 0.66 4.29 10.22
CA ILE A 377 1.20 3.01 9.75
C ILE A 377 0.70 1.93 10.70
N HIS A 378 0.06 0.90 10.16
CA HIS A 378 -0.50 -0.21 10.93
C HIS A 378 0.10 -1.53 10.49
N ASP A 379 0.38 -2.41 11.45
CA ASP A 379 0.86 -3.76 11.14
C ASP A 379 -0.30 -4.60 10.60
N LEU A 380 -0.23 -4.96 9.31
CA LEU A 380 -1.20 -5.86 8.70
C LEU A 380 -0.79 -7.30 8.96
N PHE A 381 0.44 -7.66 8.60
CA PHE A 381 1.03 -8.96 8.90
C PHE A 381 2.56 -8.94 8.77
N PRO A 382 3.32 -9.58 9.66
CA PRO A 382 2.90 -10.15 10.96
C PRO A 382 2.51 -9.05 11.97
N ARG A 383 1.94 -9.49 13.10
CA ARG A 383 1.48 -8.65 14.22
C ARG A 383 1.94 -9.25 15.55
N GLY A 384 2.13 -8.41 16.56
CA GLY A 384 2.40 -8.85 17.92
C GLY A 384 1.14 -9.36 18.64
N ALA A 385 1.31 -9.94 19.83
CA ALA A 385 0.24 -10.55 20.61
C ALA A 385 -0.81 -9.54 21.11
N THR A 386 -0.43 -8.27 21.29
CA THR A 386 -1.34 -7.16 21.58
C THR A 386 -1.25 -6.07 20.50
N PRO A 387 -1.84 -6.31 19.31
CA PRO A 387 -1.75 -5.37 18.20
C PRO A 387 -2.01 -3.93 18.62
N HIS A 388 -1.12 -3.02 18.18
CA HIS A 388 -1.11 -1.58 18.50
C HIS A 388 -0.55 -1.18 19.88
N ALA A 389 -0.04 -2.11 20.69
CA ALA A 389 0.64 -1.77 21.96
C ALA A 389 1.99 -1.09 21.71
N ASP A 390 2.72 -1.57 20.70
CA ASP A 390 4.01 -1.06 20.29
C ASP A 390 3.93 -0.18 19.02
N PRO A 391 4.94 0.68 18.76
CA PRO A 391 4.96 1.55 17.57
C PRO A 391 4.95 0.78 16.24
N CYS A 392 5.46 -0.44 16.22
CA CYS A 392 5.37 -1.41 15.14
C CYS A 392 5.73 -2.81 15.65
N TYR A 393 5.36 -3.83 14.88
CA TYR A 393 5.73 -5.22 15.11
C TYR A 393 7.24 -5.36 15.29
N THR A 394 7.63 -6.02 16.38
CA THR A 394 9.01 -6.27 16.77
C THR A 394 9.27 -7.77 16.64
N PRO A 395 9.98 -8.25 15.59
CA PRO A 395 10.09 -9.68 15.30
C PRO A 395 10.68 -10.55 16.41
N TRP A 396 11.55 -9.98 17.23
CA TRP A 396 12.24 -10.66 18.34
C TRP A 396 11.51 -10.53 19.68
N ASP A 397 10.33 -9.90 19.71
CA ASP A 397 9.48 -9.66 20.88
C ASP A 397 8.01 -9.71 20.38
N VAL A 398 7.57 -10.90 19.99
CA VAL A 398 6.25 -11.13 19.39
C VAL A 398 5.15 -11.09 20.44
N ASP A 399 5.45 -11.46 21.68
CA ASP A 399 4.48 -11.39 22.78
C ASP A 399 4.34 -9.99 23.40
N GLU A 400 5.17 -9.03 22.94
CA GLU A 400 5.18 -7.61 23.28
C GLU A 400 5.36 -7.36 24.79
N ASP A 401 6.13 -8.23 25.46
CA ASP A 401 6.44 -8.10 26.88
C ASP A 401 7.71 -7.27 27.15
N HIS A 402 8.35 -6.78 26.08
CA HIS A 402 9.60 -6.01 26.05
C HIS A 402 10.82 -6.83 26.49
N TRP A 403 10.77 -8.15 26.34
CA TRP A 403 11.88 -9.07 26.43
C TRP A 403 12.03 -9.82 25.10
N VAL A 404 13.23 -10.34 24.86
CA VAL A 404 13.44 -11.16 23.65
C VAL A 404 12.83 -12.53 23.86
N ASP A 405 11.96 -12.94 22.93
CA ASP A 405 11.25 -14.22 22.98
C ASP A 405 12.22 -15.42 23.12
N GLU A 406 13.25 -15.45 22.29
CA GLU A 406 14.23 -16.54 22.24
C GLU A 406 15.62 -16.07 21.80
N LEU A 407 16.66 -16.56 22.47
CA LEU A 407 18.07 -16.35 22.12
C LEU A 407 18.76 -17.70 21.83
N VAL A 408 19.45 -17.78 20.69
CA VAL A 408 20.35 -18.89 20.31
C VAL A 408 21.74 -18.32 20.05
N ASP A 409 22.75 -18.85 20.76
CA ASP A 409 24.14 -18.36 20.72
C ASP A 409 24.30 -16.83 20.95
N GLY A 410 23.36 -16.24 21.71
CA GLY A 410 23.34 -14.80 22.03
C GLY A 410 22.71 -13.91 20.96
N TYR A 411 22.12 -14.50 19.91
CA TYR A 411 21.34 -13.80 18.88
C TYR A 411 19.86 -14.17 18.99
N PRO A 412 18.94 -13.22 18.71
CA PRO A 412 17.53 -13.53 18.76
C PRO A 412 17.12 -14.41 17.60
N VAL A 413 16.20 -15.32 17.89
CA VAL A 413 15.47 -16.09 16.91
C VAL A 413 14.09 -15.47 16.76
N TYR A 414 13.64 -15.30 15.53
CA TYR A 414 12.39 -14.64 15.23
C TYR A 414 11.75 -15.22 13.96
N PRO A 415 10.41 -15.11 13.83
CA PRO A 415 9.71 -15.44 12.60
C PRO A 415 10.24 -14.60 11.43
N THR A 416 10.27 -15.21 10.24
CA THR A 416 10.72 -14.53 9.02
C THR A 416 9.75 -14.80 7.90
N TYR A 417 9.52 -13.80 7.07
CA TYR A 417 8.55 -13.80 5.98
C TYR A 417 9.23 -13.30 4.71
N PHE A 418 8.72 -13.70 3.55
CA PHE A 418 9.27 -13.29 2.26
C PHE A 418 8.14 -13.05 1.26
N PRO A 419 7.47 -11.88 1.34
CA PRO A 419 6.22 -11.57 0.64
C PRO A 419 6.45 -11.25 -0.84
N PHE A 420 7.01 -12.22 -1.56
CA PHE A 420 7.33 -12.16 -2.98
C PHE A 420 6.96 -13.49 -3.64
N PRO A 421 6.63 -13.48 -4.94
CA PRO A 421 6.28 -14.71 -5.67
C PRO A 421 7.46 -15.61 -6.00
N HIS A 422 8.69 -15.08 -5.89
CA HIS A 422 9.92 -15.83 -6.08
C HIS A 422 10.90 -15.53 -4.95
N TRP A 423 11.83 -16.45 -4.66
CA TRP A 423 12.74 -16.36 -3.51
C TRP A 423 14.17 -15.96 -3.87
N ASP A 424 14.59 -16.18 -5.12
CA ASP A 424 15.95 -15.87 -5.58
C ASP A 424 16.08 -14.38 -5.87
N MET A 425 16.76 -13.67 -4.97
CA MET A 425 16.97 -12.23 -5.07
C MET A 425 17.94 -11.84 -6.20
N GLU A 426 18.80 -12.77 -6.65
CA GLU A 426 19.78 -12.50 -7.72
C GLU A 426 19.14 -12.56 -9.11
N GLU A 427 17.92 -13.10 -9.22
CA GLU A 427 17.18 -13.15 -10.48
C GLU A 427 16.90 -11.75 -11.03
N SER A 428 16.72 -11.66 -12.35
CA SER A 428 16.46 -10.39 -13.04
C SER A 428 17.56 -9.36 -12.79
N ASN A 429 18.82 -9.83 -12.76
CA ASN A 429 20.00 -9.02 -12.45
C ASN A 429 19.88 -8.29 -11.10
N GLY A 430 19.37 -8.97 -10.07
CA GLY A 430 19.15 -8.38 -8.74
C GLY A 430 17.89 -7.54 -8.60
N ALA A 431 17.01 -7.52 -9.61
CA ALA A 431 15.80 -6.69 -9.62
C ALA A 431 14.51 -7.46 -9.27
N MET A 432 14.59 -8.75 -8.92
CA MET A 432 13.41 -9.59 -8.65
C MET A 432 12.41 -8.92 -7.71
N MET A 433 12.89 -8.33 -6.60
CA MET A 433 12.00 -7.75 -5.58
C MET A 433 11.24 -6.54 -6.11
N ALA A 434 11.92 -5.64 -6.82
CA ALA A 434 11.31 -4.46 -7.43
C ALA A 434 10.38 -4.82 -8.61
N GLN A 435 10.64 -5.92 -9.31
CA GLN A 435 9.87 -6.29 -10.50
C GLN A 435 8.72 -7.25 -10.20
N GLN A 436 8.77 -8.03 -9.14
CA GLN A 436 7.82 -9.12 -8.94
C GLN A 436 6.97 -9.01 -7.66
N ASN A 437 7.24 -8.06 -6.75
CA ASN A 437 6.32 -7.82 -5.62
C ASN A 437 4.89 -7.59 -6.12
N ASN A 438 3.89 -8.01 -5.34
CA ASN A 438 2.49 -7.77 -5.69
C ASN A 438 1.63 -7.85 -4.42
N VAL A 439 1.15 -6.71 -3.92
CA VAL A 439 0.32 -6.66 -2.71
C VAL A 439 -0.89 -5.80 -2.99
N LYS A 440 -2.09 -6.34 -2.89
CA LYS A 440 -3.31 -5.65 -3.33
C LYS A 440 -4.39 -5.74 -2.27
N MET A 441 -5.27 -4.73 -2.25
CA MET A 441 -6.34 -4.60 -1.27
C MET A 441 -7.68 -4.34 -1.95
N SER A 442 -8.78 -4.82 -1.37
CA SER A 442 -10.15 -4.48 -1.78
C SER A 442 -10.69 -3.29 -0.98
N PHE A 443 -11.60 -2.52 -1.58
CA PHE A 443 -12.40 -1.50 -0.92
C PHE A 443 -13.20 -2.07 0.23
N ALA A 444 -13.42 -1.25 1.27
CA ALA A 444 -14.34 -1.62 2.32
C ALA A 444 -15.75 -1.82 1.76
N GLU A 445 -16.33 -2.98 2.01
CA GLU A 445 -17.75 -3.19 1.74
C GLU A 445 -18.63 -2.39 2.72
N SER A 446 -19.95 -2.43 2.56
CA SER A 446 -20.90 -1.64 3.35
C SER A 446 -20.78 -1.78 4.88
N GLY A 447 -20.45 -2.97 5.38
CA GLY A 447 -20.17 -3.29 6.78
C GLY A 447 -18.72 -3.06 7.20
N GLY A 448 -17.88 -2.54 6.31
CA GLY A 448 -16.49 -2.17 6.60
C GLY A 448 -15.45 -3.23 6.28
N ALA A 449 -15.83 -4.43 5.83
CA ALA A 449 -14.83 -5.48 5.61
C ALA A 449 -13.96 -5.26 4.37
N MET A 450 -12.68 -5.62 4.45
CA MET A 450 -11.64 -5.43 3.43
C MET A 450 -10.73 -6.65 3.39
N ALA A 451 -10.13 -6.96 2.24
CA ALA A 451 -9.15 -8.03 2.11
C ALA A 451 -7.85 -7.51 1.52
N CYS A 452 -6.71 -8.04 1.98
CA CYS A 452 -5.39 -7.79 1.41
C CYS A 452 -4.75 -9.12 1.01
N VAL A 453 -4.17 -9.15 -0.20
CA VAL A 453 -3.65 -10.36 -0.85
C VAL A 453 -2.22 -10.14 -1.31
N TRP A 454 -1.34 -11.09 -1.03
CA TRP A 454 0.04 -11.11 -1.49
C TRP A 454 0.59 -12.54 -1.60
N PRO A 455 1.60 -12.78 -2.46
CA PRO A 455 2.34 -14.03 -2.46
C PRO A 455 3.43 -14.03 -1.37
N ASP A 456 3.77 -15.20 -0.83
CA ASP A 456 4.91 -15.39 0.06
C ASP A 456 5.68 -16.68 -0.29
N SER A 457 6.99 -16.56 -0.50
CA SER A 457 7.88 -17.67 -0.91
C SER A 457 8.76 -18.19 0.24
N ARG A 458 8.46 -17.86 1.50
CA ARG A 458 9.30 -18.25 2.64
C ARG A 458 9.44 -19.76 2.79
N ALA A 459 8.34 -20.51 2.64
CA ALA A 459 8.35 -21.96 2.75
C ALA A 459 9.38 -22.58 1.79
N ARG A 460 9.51 -22.03 0.57
CA ARG A 460 10.50 -22.46 -0.42
C ARG A 460 11.94 -22.11 -0.03
N GLN A 461 12.19 -20.95 0.57
CA GLN A 461 13.53 -20.61 1.06
C GLN A 461 14.04 -21.62 2.09
N GLN A 462 13.14 -22.31 2.79
CA GLN A 462 13.47 -23.28 3.83
C GLN A 462 13.37 -24.74 3.36
N ASP A 463 12.49 -25.04 2.39
CA ASP A 463 12.25 -26.39 1.88
C ASP A 463 12.24 -26.45 0.34
N SER A 464 13.20 -27.21 -0.21
CA SER A 464 13.32 -27.48 -1.64
C SER A 464 12.22 -28.41 -2.22
N GLY A 465 11.29 -28.89 -1.41
CA GLY A 465 10.13 -29.69 -1.85
C GLY A 465 8.89 -28.87 -2.23
N VAL A 466 8.81 -27.60 -1.82
CA VAL A 466 7.69 -26.71 -2.17
C VAL A 466 7.80 -26.30 -3.63
N THR A 467 6.76 -26.48 -4.42
CA THR A 467 6.79 -26.14 -5.84
C THR A 467 6.49 -24.66 -6.10
N GLY A 468 5.79 -23.93 -5.20
CA GLY A 468 5.46 -22.50 -5.40
C GLY A 468 5.29 -21.49 -4.25
N PRO A 469 4.89 -20.17 -4.39
CA PRO A 469 4.65 -19.41 -3.20
C PRO A 469 3.32 -19.91 -2.64
N GLN A 470 3.08 -19.50 -1.42
CA GLN A 470 1.76 -19.54 -0.86
C GLN A 470 1.10 -18.18 -1.09
N ILE A 471 -0.22 -18.16 -1.26
CA ILE A 471 -0.97 -16.90 -1.37
C ILE A 471 -1.60 -16.60 -0.03
N TYR A 472 -1.19 -15.47 0.54
CA TYR A 472 -1.65 -14.98 1.83
C TYR A 472 -2.80 -14.01 1.59
N ILE A 473 -3.89 -14.22 2.33
CA ILE A 473 -5.12 -13.41 2.26
C ILE A 473 -5.51 -13.05 3.67
N SER A 474 -5.20 -11.83 4.10
CA SER A 474 -5.67 -11.31 5.38
C SER A 474 -6.94 -10.50 5.15
N VAL A 475 -7.89 -10.59 6.08
CA VAL A 475 -9.18 -9.90 5.99
C VAL A 475 -9.41 -9.09 7.25
N SER A 476 -9.84 -7.85 7.08
CA SER A 476 -10.33 -7.01 8.16
C SER A 476 -11.85 -6.96 8.10
N PRO A 477 -12.56 -7.19 9.21
CA PRO A 477 -14.02 -7.03 9.26
C PRO A 477 -14.46 -5.59 9.58
N ASP A 478 -13.53 -4.67 9.85
CA ASP A 478 -13.80 -3.39 10.51
C ASP A 478 -12.97 -2.22 9.96
N ASN A 479 -13.00 -1.97 8.66
CA ASN A 479 -12.32 -0.83 8.01
C ASN A 479 -10.81 -0.78 8.29
N GLY A 480 -10.15 -1.95 8.28
CA GLY A 480 -8.72 -2.08 8.50
C GLY A 480 -8.26 -1.97 9.95
N TYR A 481 -9.13 -1.68 10.93
CA TYR A 481 -8.73 -1.53 12.34
C TYR A 481 -8.12 -2.83 12.91
N THR A 482 -8.73 -3.96 12.55
CA THR A 482 -8.31 -5.30 12.93
C THR A 482 -8.13 -6.11 11.66
N TRP A 483 -6.90 -6.53 11.37
CA TRP A 483 -6.63 -7.56 10.38
C TRP A 483 -6.73 -8.94 11.05
N LEU A 484 -7.10 -10.00 10.35
CA LEU A 484 -7.04 -11.38 10.86
C LEU A 484 -5.76 -12.06 10.36
N ASP A 485 -5.33 -13.16 10.99
CA ASP A 485 -4.24 -13.94 10.43
C ASP A 485 -4.61 -14.41 9.02
N PRO A 486 -3.63 -14.49 8.12
CA PRO A 486 -3.90 -14.74 6.72
C PRO A 486 -4.43 -16.17 6.52
N ILE A 487 -5.46 -16.29 5.69
CA ILE A 487 -5.70 -17.54 4.96
C ILE A 487 -4.46 -17.79 4.09
N VAL A 488 -3.93 -19.00 4.13
CA VAL A 488 -2.76 -19.40 3.32
C VAL A 488 -3.24 -20.41 2.27
N LEU A 489 -3.39 -19.97 1.03
CA LEU A 489 -3.65 -20.87 -0.08
C LEU A 489 -2.34 -21.53 -0.51
N ASP A 490 -2.30 -22.85 -0.37
CA ASP A 490 -1.15 -23.68 -0.71
C ASP A 490 -1.57 -24.78 -1.71
N HIS A 491 -0.76 -24.99 -2.75
CA HIS A 491 -0.90 -26.07 -3.72
C HIS A 491 -0.93 -27.45 -3.03
N ALA A 492 -0.10 -27.67 -2.01
CA ALA A 492 -0.04 -28.96 -1.31
C ALA A 492 -1.38 -29.35 -0.69
N GLN A 493 -2.17 -28.35 -0.29
CA GLN A 493 -3.52 -28.53 0.26
C GLN A 493 -4.60 -28.45 -0.82
N ASN A 494 -4.35 -27.70 -1.90
CA ASN A 494 -5.29 -27.43 -2.97
C ASN A 494 -4.65 -27.66 -4.36
N PRO A 495 -4.44 -28.93 -4.78
CA PRO A 495 -3.70 -29.23 -6.01
C PRO A 495 -4.31 -28.64 -7.29
N ALA A 496 -5.60 -28.27 -7.25
CA ALA A 496 -6.31 -27.66 -8.37
C ALA A 496 -5.86 -26.20 -8.65
N LEU A 497 -5.14 -25.54 -7.75
CA LEU A 497 -4.70 -24.15 -7.91
C LEU A 497 -3.64 -23.97 -9.02
N GLY A 498 -3.02 -25.06 -9.48
CA GLY A 498 -1.78 -25.01 -10.25
C GLY A 498 -0.57 -25.03 -9.32
N GLU A 499 0.60 -25.37 -9.84
CA GLU A 499 1.82 -25.45 -9.03
C GLU A 499 2.39 -24.05 -8.74
N THR A 500 2.12 -23.05 -9.59
CA THR A 500 2.69 -21.70 -9.52
C THR A 500 1.68 -20.56 -9.61
N MET A 501 0.87 -20.42 -8.57
CA MET A 501 0.06 -19.21 -8.44
C MET A 501 0.95 -17.98 -8.17
N THR A 502 1.04 -17.07 -9.15
CA THR A 502 1.79 -15.82 -9.08
C THR A 502 0.97 -14.65 -9.64
N PHE A 503 1.42 -13.41 -9.40
CA PHE A 503 0.75 -12.16 -9.80
C PHE A 503 -0.75 -12.18 -9.51
N VAL A 504 -1.11 -12.28 -8.22
CA VAL A 504 -2.49 -12.45 -7.77
C VAL A 504 -3.15 -11.11 -7.51
N TYR A 505 -4.33 -10.89 -8.10
CA TYR A 505 -5.11 -9.67 -7.96
C TYR A 505 -6.49 -9.98 -7.34
N PRO A 506 -6.80 -9.45 -6.16
CA PRO A 506 -8.16 -9.50 -5.62
C PRO A 506 -9.07 -8.58 -6.40
N ALA A 507 -10.33 -8.97 -6.54
CA ALA A 507 -11.39 -8.06 -6.94
C ALA A 507 -11.40 -6.80 -6.06
N ASP A 508 -11.71 -5.66 -6.68
CA ASP A 508 -11.75 -4.38 -6.00
C ASP A 508 -12.75 -4.35 -4.84
N ARG A 509 -13.75 -5.23 -4.83
CA ARG A 509 -14.73 -5.39 -3.75
C ARG A 509 -14.97 -6.86 -3.45
N MET A 510 -15.34 -7.14 -2.20
CA MET A 510 -15.94 -8.41 -1.82
C MET A 510 -17.46 -8.35 -2.00
N ILE A 511 -18.08 -9.48 -2.31
CA ILE A 511 -19.52 -9.62 -2.48
C ILE A 511 -20.12 -10.20 -1.20
N ASP A 512 -21.13 -9.55 -0.63
CA ASP A 512 -21.84 -10.06 0.55
C ASP A 512 -22.75 -11.23 0.16
N MET A 513 -22.45 -12.42 0.68
CA MET A 513 -23.18 -13.66 0.42
C MET A 513 -24.22 -13.96 1.52
N GLY A 514 -24.40 -13.06 2.48
CA GLY A 514 -25.29 -13.19 3.61
C GLY A 514 -24.58 -13.75 4.85
N VAL A 515 -25.27 -14.65 5.56
CA VAL A 515 -24.77 -15.26 6.80
C VAL A 515 -24.82 -16.78 6.73
N ASP A 516 -23.84 -17.42 7.35
CA ASP A 516 -23.81 -18.88 7.49
C ASP A 516 -24.71 -19.38 8.64
N ASP A 517 -24.79 -20.71 8.80
CA ASP A 517 -25.57 -21.36 9.87
C ASP A 517 -25.09 -20.99 11.30
N SER A 518 -23.86 -20.49 11.43
CA SER A 518 -23.27 -20.02 12.69
C SER A 518 -23.53 -18.53 12.93
N GLY A 519 -24.12 -17.83 11.98
CA GLY A 519 -24.38 -16.39 12.02
C GLY A 519 -23.18 -15.52 11.64
N ASN A 520 -22.11 -16.10 11.11
CA ASN A 520 -20.97 -15.35 10.57
C ASN A 520 -21.37 -14.72 9.23
N ARG A 521 -20.86 -13.52 8.95
CA ARG A 521 -21.00 -12.93 7.62
C ARG A 521 -20.12 -13.69 6.63
N VAL A 522 -20.65 -14.01 5.46
CA VAL A 522 -19.90 -14.69 4.40
C VAL A 522 -19.64 -13.69 3.28
N LEU A 523 -18.38 -13.48 2.94
CA LEU A 523 -17.97 -12.58 1.87
C LEU A 523 -17.24 -13.35 0.79
N ARG A 524 -17.65 -13.17 -0.47
CA ARG A 524 -16.99 -13.76 -1.63
C ARG A 524 -15.90 -12.82 -2.16
N LEU A 525 -14.69 -13.35 -2.31
CA LEU A 525 -13.54 -12.68 -2.91
C LEU A 525 -13.12 -13.40 -4.18
N PHE A 526 -13.24 -12.73 -5.34
CA PHE A 526 -12.67 -13.21 -6.59
C PHE A 526 -11.18 -12.86 -6.69
N LEU A 527 -10.38 -13.77 -7.22
CA LEU A 527 -8.96 -13.57 -7.51
C LEU A 527 -8.69 -13.84 -8.99
N LEU A 528 -7.96 -12.95 -9.65
CA LEU A 528 -7.30 -13.18 -10.94
C LEU A 528 -5.83 -13.51 -10.66
N TYR A 529 -5.26 -14.50 -11.33
CA TYR A 529 -3.86 -14.87 -11.14
C TYR A 529 -3.25 -15.51 -12.37
N PHE A 530 -1.93 -15.64 -12.36
CA PHE A 530 -1.18 -16.39 -13.34
C PHE A 530 -0.69 -17.70 -12.72
N ASP A 531 -0.99 -18.82 -13.36
CA ASP A 531 -0.40 -20.13 -13.05
C ASP A 531 0.77 -20.37 -14.01
N ASP A 532 2.00 -20.13 -13.52
CA ASP A 532 3.23 -20.28 -14.30
C ASP A 532 3.68 -21.75 -14.37
N SER A 533 4.25 -22.15 -15.51
CA SER A 533 4.81 -23.49 -15.68
C SER A 533 6.27 -23.63 -15.27
N VAL A 534 7.00 -22.53 -15.11
CA VAL A 534 8.48 -22.55 -15.02
C VAL A 534 9.07 -21.84 -13.81
N TRP A 535 8.25 -21.27 -12.93
CA TRP A 535 8.67 -20.69 -11.65
C TRP A 535 9.64 -19.50 -11.78
N TRP A 536 9.64 -18.76 -12.89
CA TRP A 536 10.59 -17.65 -13.09
C TRP A 536 10.07 -16.72 -14.18
N VAL A 537 10.61 -15.50 -14.26
CA VAL A 537 10.11 -14.51 -15.22
C VAL A 537 11.00 -14.39 -16.46
N ALA A 538 10.58 -15.03 -17.56
CA ALA A 538 11.29 -15.02 -18.85
C ALA A 538 11.53 -13.64 -19.45
N ASN A 539 10.63 -12.70 -19.15
CA ASN A 539 10.68 -11.36 -19.71
C ASN A 539 11.71 -10.43 -19.03
N THR A 540 12.29 -10.77 -17.87
CA THR A 540 13.15 -9.86 -17.09
C THR A 540 14.59 -10.36 -16.87
N SER A 541 14.88 -11.62 -17.19
CA SER A 541 16.24 -12.19 -17.18
C SER A 541 16.36 -13.24 -18.29
N PRO A 542 17.54 -13.62 -18.79
CA PRO A 542 17.75 -14.91 -19.45
C PRO A 542 18.05 -15.96 -18.36
N GLY A 543 17.00 -16.55 -17.80
CA GLY A 543 17.07 -17.68 -16.87
C GLY A 543 17.56 -18.98 -17.53
N PRO A 544 17.74 -20.06 -16.76
CA PRO A 544 18.33 -21.32 -17.24
C PRO A 544 17.41 -22.18 -18.13
N GLY A 545 16.16 -21.75 -18.36
CA GLY A 545 15.15 -22.48 -19.13
C GLY A 545 15.03 -22.05 -20.61
N PRO A 546 14.16 -22.70 -21.42
CA PRO A 546 13.83 -22.19 -22.74
C PRO A 546 13.31 -20.75 -22.63
N TYR A 547 13.71 -19.88 -23.57
CA TYR A 547 13.49 -18.43 -23.58
C TYR A 547 12.03 -17.94 -23.53
N TYR A 548 11.06 -18.83 -23.33
CA TYR A 548 9.64 -18.53 -23.39
C TYR A 548 8.96 -19.20 -22.19
N GLY A 549 8.64 -18.42 -21.16
CA GLY A 549 7.73 -18.89 -20.12
C GLY A 549 6.33 -19.03 -20.70
N GLU A 550 5.65 -20.09 -20.27
CA GLU A 550 4.26 -20.35 -20.59
C GLU A 550 3.46 -20.55 -19.31
N GLY A 551 2.19 -20.23 -19.34
CA GLY A 551 1.31 -20.44 -18.20
C GLY A 551 -0.12 -20.11 -18.54
N ASN A 552 -0.96 -20.11 -17.52
CA ASN A 552 -2.39 -19.89 -17.66
C ASN A 552 -2.81 -18.65 -16.89
N VAL A 553 -3.57 -17.78 -17.54
CA VAL A 553 -4.34 -16.76 -16.83
C VAL A 553 -5.58 -17.45 -16.26
N CYS A 554 -5.74 -17.40 -14.95
CA CYS A 554 -6.75 -18.13 -14.21
C CYS A 554 -7.54 -17.21 -13.27
N TYR A 555 -8.72 -17.65 -12.85
CA TYR A 555 -9.43 -17.04 -11.73
C TYR A 555 -10.01 -18.10 -10.79
N LEU A 556 -10.34 -17.67 -9.58
CA LEU A 556 -11.09 -18.44 -8.59
C LEU A 556 -11.89 -17.49 -7.70
N ALA A 557 -12.74 -18.04 -6.83
CA ALA A 557 -13.35 -17.29 -5.75
C ALA A 557 -13.34 -18.06 -4.44
N LEU A 558 -13.25 -17.31 -3.34
CA LEU A 558 -13.31 -17.81 -1.97
C LEU A 558 -14.55 -17.25 -1.29
N ASP A 559 -15.30 -18.09 -0.58
CA ASP A 559 -16.28 -17.63 0.39
C ASP A 559 -15.60 -17.64 1.77
N ILE A 560 -15.49 -16.46 2.37
CA ILE A 560 -14.75 -16.22 3.61
C ILE A 560 -15.75 -15.94 4.74
N HIS A 561 -15.67 -16.74 5.81
CA HIS A 561 -16.56 -16.67 6.96
C HIS A 561 -15.95 -15.74 8.01
N LEU A 562 -16.43 -14.50 8.06
CA LEU A 562 -15.96 -13.51 9.01
C LEU A 562 -16.47 -13.82 10.41
N PRO A 563 -15.58 -14.06 11.40
CA PRO A 563 -16.01 -14.28 12.76
C PRO A 563 -16.76 -13.04 13.26
N VAL A 564 -17.82 -13.25 14.04
CA VAL A 564 -18.47 -12.18 14.78
C VAL A 564 -17.48 -11.70 15.85
N LEU A 565 -16.67 -10.70 15.52
CA LEU A 565 -15.83 -10.05 16.51
C LEU A 565 -16.78 -9.37 17.52
N GLY A 566 -16.61 -9.68 18.81
CA GLY A 566 -17.25 -8.88 19.85
C GLY A 566 -16.85 -7.43 19.63
N THR A 567 -17.79 -6.48 19.70
CA THR A 567 -17.53 -5.06 19.47
C THR A 567 -16.20 -4.67 20.12
N PRO A 568 -15.17 -4.36 19.31
CA PRO A 568 -13.94 -3.81 19.86
C PRO A 568 -14.37 -2.58 20.66
N SER A 569 -13.90 -2.43 21.89
CA SER A 569 -13.92 -1.11 22.49
C SER A 569 -13.12 -0.22 21.54
N HIS A 570 -13.80 0.68 20.84
CA HIS A 570 -13.21 1.68 19.93
C HIS A 570 -12.33 2.66 20.71
N GLU A 571 -11.29 2.18 21.38
CA GLU A 571 -10.11 2.96 21.65
C GLU A 571 -9.24 2.80 20.41
N GLN A 572 -9.47 3.70 19.45
CA GLN A 572 -8.43 4.17 18.55
C GLN A 572 -7.11 4.18 19.35
N PRO A 573 -6.00 3.56 18.89
CA PRO A 573 -4.72 3.77 19.55
C PRO A 573 -4.56 5.29 19.60
N PRO A 574 -4.50 5.90 20.79
CA PRO A 574 -4.49 7.34 20.86
C PRO A 574 -3.26 7.78 20.09
N ALA A 575 -3.46 8.66 19.09
CA ALA A 575 -2.37 9.43 18.53
C ALA A 575 -1.48 9.87 19.70
N PRO A 576 -0.14 9.72 19.64
CA PRO A 576 0.72 9.84 20.80
C PRO A 576 0.31 11.08 21.60
N ARG A 577 -0.24 10.85 22.81
CA ARG A 577 -0.94 11.87 23.63
C ARG A 577 -0.10 13.14 23.84
N ALA A 578 1.21 13.01 23.63
CA ALA A 578 2.12 14.12 23.39
C ALA A 578 3.34 13.67 22.57
N SER A 579 3.92 14.56 21.76
CA SER A 579 5.24 14.38 21.16
C SER A 579 6.30 15.20 21.91
N LEU A 580 7.55 14.72 21.96
CA LEU A 580 8.69 15.46 22.48
C LEU A 580 9.93 15.08 21.68
N ASP A 581 10.60 16.08 21.10
CA ASP A 581 11.83 15.97 20.32
C ASP A 581 12.89 16.97 20.83
N CYS A 582 14.16 16.67 20.59
CA CYS A 582 15.31 17.37 21.16
C CYS A 582 16.43 17.52 20.13
N SER A 583 16.57 18.70 19.52
CA SER A 583 17.57 18.94 18.48
C SER A 583 18.33 20.27 18.67
N PRO A 584 19.66 20.31 18.48
CA PRO A 584 20.55 19.16 18.28
C PRO A 584 20.75 18.35 19.58
N ASN A 585 21.07 17.07 19.46
CA ASN A 585 21.43 16.22 20.58
C ASN A 585 22.45 15.16 20.12
N PRO A 586 23.72 15.20 20.56
CA PRO A 586 24.27 16.04 21.62
C PRO A 586 24.31 17.55 21.31
N PHE A 587 24.26 18.40 22.34
CA PHE A 587 24.34 19.86 22.21
C PHE A 587 25.50 20.46 23.01
N ARG A 588 26.04 21.59 22.54
CA ARG A 588 27.15 22.32 23.23
C ARG A 588 26.76 23.63 23.89
N GLY A 589 25.74 24.30 23.37
CA GLY A 589 25.28 25.60 23.87
C GLY A 589 23.83 25.57 24.29
N SER A 590 22.94 25.26 23.34
CA SER A 590 21.52 25.09 23.63
C SER A 590 20.92 23.95 22.81
N VAL A 591 19.82 23.39 23.31
CA VAL A 591 18.98 22.41 22.62
C VAL A 591 17.58 22.98 22.46
N ARG A 592 16.96 22.74 21.30
CA ARG A 592 15.55 23.00 21.05
C ARG A 592 14.75 21.79 21.49
N LEU A 593 13.78 22.03 22.35
CA LEU A 593 12.82 21.06 22.86
C LEU A 593 11.50 21.31 22.13
N SER A 594 11.18 20.48 21.14
CA SER A 594 9.98 20.58 20.32
C SER A 594 8.92 19.61 20.83
N PHE A 595 7.66 20.01 20.99
CA PHE A 595 6.64 19.17 21.61
C PHE A 595 5.23 19.53 21.15
N SER A 596 4.30 18.58 21.23
CA SER A 596 2.86 18.79 20.98
C SER A 596 2.02 18.13 22.08
N LEU A 597 0.85 18.67 22.36
CA LEU A 597 -0.12 18.17 23.36
C LEU A 597 -1.50 18.02 22.70
N GLU A 598 -2.24 16.97 23.04
CA GLU A 598 -3.59 16.71 22.52
C GLU A 598 -4.63 17.75 22.99
N ARG A 599 -5.68 17.95 22.19
CA ARG A 599 -6.77 18.91 22.41
C ARG A 599 -7.72 18.45 23.53
N GLY A 600 -7.79 19.19 24.64
CA GLY A 600 -8.71 18.90 25.75
C GLY A 600 -8.95 20.11 26.67
N LYS A 601 -9.97 20.04 27.53
CA LYS A 601 -10.41 21.16 28.40
C LYS A 601 -9.45 21.50 29.56
N ASP A 602 -8.41 20.69 29.80
CA ASP A 602 -7.46 20.85 30.92
C ASP A 602 -5.99 20.93 30.46
N VAL A 603 -5.63 21.89 29.61
CA VAL A 603 -4.21 22.23 29.31
C VAL A 603 -3.57 23.05 30.45
N SER A 604 -4.34 23.41 31.48
CA SER A 604 -3.80 24.00 32.71
C SER A 604 -2.86 22.98 33.38
N GLU A 605 -1.62 23.40 33.66
CA GLU A 605 -0.56 22.65 34.37
C GLU A 605 0.42 21.80 33.54
N ALA A 606 0.51 21.99 32.22
CA ALA A 606 1.56 21.37 31.42
C ALA A 606 2.97 21.99 31.68
N ARG A 607 4.01 21.16 31.77
CA ARG A 607 5.40 21.56 32.02
C ARG A 607 6.41 20.66 31.29
N LEU A 608 7.51 21.24 30.84
CA LEU A 608 8.73 20.51 30.47
C LEU A 608 9.70 20.53 31.64
N CYS A 609 10.19 19.37 32.05
CA CYS A 609 11.04 19.19 33.23
C CYS A 609 12.35 18.50 32.83
N VAL A 610 13.48 19.08 33.20
CA VAL A 610 14.82 18.53 32.96
C VAL A 610 15.38 17.95 34.24
N TYR A 611 15.88 16.71 34.19
CA TYR A 611 16.40 15.95 35.31
C TYR A 611 17.82 15.48 35.06
N ASN A 612 18.59 15.27 36.13
CA ASN A 612 19.80 14.46 36.06
C ASN A 612 19.48 12.96 36.18
N LEU A 613 20.49 12.10 35.98
CA LEU A 613 20.36 10.64 36.10
C LEU A 613 19.98 10.14 37.52
N ARG A 614 20.12 10.98 38.56
CA ARG A 614 19.64 10.66 39.92
C ARG A 614 18.17 11.01 40.13
N GLY A 615 17.47 11.44 39.07
CA GLY A 615 16.07 11.88 39.13
C GLY A 615 15.88 13.25 39.78
N GLN A 616 16.93 14.02 40.03
CA GLN A 616 16.81 15.36 40.61
C GLN A 616 16.38 16.34 39.53
N LEU A 617 15.31 17.10 39.78
CA LEU A 617 14.81 18.15 38.90
C LEU A 617 15.82 19.32 38.88
N LEU A 618 16.33 19.63 37.68
CA LEU A 618 17.29 20.70 37.45
C LEU A 618 16.60 21.99 37.00
N ARG A 619 15.61 21.87 36.10
CA ARG A 619 14.87 23.02 35.56
C ARG A 619 13.48 22.60 35.08
N SER A 620 12.51 23.51 35.15
CA SER A 620 11.18 23.30 34.60
C SER A 620 10.70 24.52 33.82
N PHE A 621 10.02 24.30 32.71
CA PHE A 621 9.44 25.32 31.85
C PHE A 621 7.92 25.16 31.84
N PRO A 622 7.12 26.21 32.13
CA PRO A 622 5.69 26.16 31.91
C PRO A 622 5.41 26.07 30.40
N VAL A 623 4.39 25.31 30.04
CA VAL A 623 3.90 25.21 28.65
C VAL A 623 2.65 26.06 28.51
N GLU A 624 2.60 26.90 27.47
CA GLU A 624 1.43 27.73 27.19
C GLU A 624 0.38 26.96 26.37
N ALA A 625 -0.89 27.09 26.75
CA ALA A 625 -2.00 26.45 26.03
C ALA A 625 -2.40 27.28 24.80
N THR A 626 -1.70 27.15 23.67
CA THR A 626 -2.10 27.77 22.40
C THR A 626 -2.75 26.78 21.44
N ARG A 627 -3.57 27.30 20.51
CA ARG A 627 -4.62 26.56 19.79
C ARG A 627 -4.19 25.78 18.54
N ASN A 628 -2.91 25.73 18.14
CA ASN A 628 -2.39 24.91 17.02
C ASN A 628 -0.90 24.53 17.20
N GLU A 629 -0.55 23.38 16.59
CA GLU A 629 0.74 22.87 16.06
C GLU A 629 2.04 23.07 16.85
N GLN A 630 2.77 21.96 17.04
CA GLN A 630 4.15 21.82 17.52
C GLN A 630 4.81 23.07 18.14
N GLN A 631 4.89 23.11 19.46
CA GLN A 631 5.56 24.16 20.22
C GLN A 631 7.05 23.84 20.36
N SER A 632 7.88 24.87 20.59
CA SER A 632 9.27 24.63 20.95
C SER A 632 9.80 25.66 21.94
N LEU A 633 10.74 25.23 22.78
CA LEU A 633 11.51 26.11 23.66
C LEU A 633 12.97 25.70 23.69
N SER A 634 13.86 26.60 24.12
CA SER A 634 15.29 26.33 24.17
C SER A 634 15.77 26.15 25.61
N TRP A 635 16.62 25.15 25.83
CA TRP A 635 17.37 24.98 27.07
C TRP A 635 18.87 25.16 26.81
N ASP A 636 19.50 26.03 27.60
CA ASP A 636 20.90 26.45 27.53
C ASP A 636 21.85 25.58 28.39
N GLY A 637 21.36 24.47 28.94
CA GLY A 637 22.14 23.64 29.83
C GLY A 637 22.36 24.22 31.23
N ALA A 638 21.58 25.22 31.67
CA ALA A 638 21.63 25.75 33.04
C ALA A 638 20.48 25.24 33.93
N ASP A 639 20.75 25.07 35.22
CA ASP A 639 19.74 24.72 36.24
C ASP A 639 18.83 25.92 36.62
N ALA A 640 17.87 25.70 37.51
CA ALA A 640 16.92 26.72 37.97
C ALA A 640 17.57 27.91 38.70
N SER A 641 18.82 27.79 39.16
CA SER A 641 19.59 28.89 39.76
C SER A 641 20.43 29.67 38.75
N GLY A 642 20.35 29.30 37.46
CA GLY A 642 21.16 29.87 36.38
C GLY A 642 22.59 29.33 36.34
N LYS A 643 22.90 28.27 37.10
CA LYS A 643 24.23 27.66 37.12
C LYS A 643 24.36 26.66 35.97
N PRO A 644 25.46 26.69 35.19
CA PRO A 644 25.68 25.73 34.11
C PRO A 644 25.81 24.29 34.63
N CYS A 645 25.01 23.38 34.08
CA CYS A 645 25.12 21.95 34.33
C CYS A 645 26.42 21.38 33.72
N PRO A 646 27.04 20.34 34.30
CA PRO A 646 28.25 19.71 33.73
C PRO A 646 27.95 18.97 32.41
N SER A 647 28.98 18.64 31.62
CA SER A 647 28.79 17.71 30.50
C SER A 647 28.27 16.37 31.01
N GLY A 648 27.32 15.76 30.31
CA GLY A 648 26.69 14.51 30.76
C GLY A 648 25.31 14.28 30.18
N VAL A 649 24.66 13.21 30.66
CA VAL A 649 23.32 12.79 30.23
C VAL A 649 22.26 13.37 31.17
N TYR A 650 21.21 13.89 30.57
CA TYR A 650 20.03 14.47 31.20
C TYR A 650 18.76 13.83 30.64
N LEU A 651 17.67 13.90 31.39
CA LEU A 651 16.36 13.47 30.92
C LEU A 651 15.44 14.69 30.85
N VAL A 652 14.82 14.94 29.71
CA VAL A 652 13.75 15.92 29.59
C VAL A 652 12.42 15.20 29.51
N SER A 653 11.44 15.68 30.25
CA SER A 653 10.13 15.04 30.38
C SER A 653 9.03 16.08 30.26
N LEU A 654 8.07 15.82 29.38
CA LEU A 654 6.82 16.58 29.27
C LEU A 654 5.80 16.00 30.25
N GLN A 655 5.16 16.87 31.03
CA GLN A 655 4.25 16.49 32.11
C GLN A 655 2.99 17.35 32.09
N GLN A 656 1.86 16.79 32.50
CA GLN A 656 0.57 17.49 32.64
C GLN A 656 -0.20 16.92 33.82
N GLY A 657 -0.74 17.78 34.69
CA GLY A 657 -1.52 17.35 35.87
C GLY A 657 -0.77 16.36 36.77
N GLY A 658 0.55 16.50 36.88
CA GLY A 658 1.42 15.60 37.63
C GLY A 658 1.75 14.25 36.96
N LYS A 659 1.22 13.96 35.77
CA LYS A 659 1.54 12.77 34.97
C LYS A 659 2.63 13.07 33.94
N ARG A 660 3.49 12.09 33.68
CA ARG A 660 4.54 12.14 32.65
C ARG A 660 3.97 11.65 31.32
N LEU A 661 4.02 12.49 30.29
CA LEU A 661 3.46 12.23 28.97
C LEU A 661 4.51 11.72 27.97
N ALA A 662 5.72 12.30 27.99
CA ALA A 662 6.83 11.89 27.13
C ALA A 662 8.17 12.14 27.84
N THR A 663 9.21 11.39 27.47
CA THR A 663 10.59 11.59 27.96
C THR A 663 11.61 11.40 26.83
N ARG A 664 12.65 12.24 26.82
CA ARG A 664 13.80 12.12 25.93
C ARG A 664 15.12 12.26 26.69
N LYS A 665 16.14 11.58 26.20
CA LYS A 665 17.53 11.69 26.68
C LYS A 665 18.21 12.88 26.02
N LEU A 666 18.93 13.69 26.78
CA LEU A 666 19.75 14.81 26.30
C LEU A 666 21.21 14.60 26.68
N SER A 667 22.13 14.86 25.75
CA SER A 667 23.57 14.79 25.96
C SER A 667 24.17 16.19 25.82
N LEU A 668 24.62 16.77 26.94
CA LEU A 668 25.33 18.07 26.95
C LEU A 668 26.84 17.82 26.86
N ILE A 669 27.50 18.47 25.91
CA ILE A 669 28.96 18.41 25.71
C ILE A 669 29.49 19.84 25.75
N LYS A 670 30.28 20.20 26.77
CA LYS A 670 30.97 21.50 26.81
C LYS A 670 32.22 21.55 25.95
#